data_AF-A0A2N3LSW4-F1
#
_entry.id   AF-A0A2N3LSW4-F1
#
_cell.length_a   1.000
_cell.length_b   1.000
_cell.length_c   1.000
_cell.angle_alpha   90.00
_cell.angle_beta   90.00
_cell.angle_gamma   90.00
#
_symmetry.space_group_name_H-M   'P 1'
#
loop_
_entity.id
_entity.type
_entity.pdbx_description
1 polymer ?
#
loop_
_entity_poly.entity_id
_entity_poly.type
_entity_poly.pdbx_seq_one_letter_code
_entity_poly.pdbx_strand_id
1 'polypeptide(L)'
;MTTVPPDGPPNGRFAWPSSSAISLRTRFLRKPRKGFPAGAVAASPHPDKAAACPARSTKPNVRQSSWRVSLAFVRAVVALFLLVFAAGLAPHVALAAEPILVEPDVKALDLTHAVEYRRDAGNSIQVSTAPGPDGVVRRIEVRAKGIDSNPSWVVFSLSNQSDLQLDRLIVAPHFHLVGSRVMWPDLGASRIAAITPSSGFAPERQTSQDSDVFLVTLDPGTVVTFVVELRTRDLPQIGLWEPNAYKDSVNAYTLYRGIVLGISGLLALFLTILFVVKGSMMFPATAALAWAVLAYLCIDFGFWNKVFAVGSGTDQLYRAGSEVMIAVTMVIFLYAYLNLNRWHVRYSHVMLITLLALTGLFALALYDPSITAGIARMALAALGGVGFVLIVALALRGYDRAIMLVPTWLVFLAWLAGTGLAVSGRLVSDLAQPALAGGLVLVVLLLGFTVMQHAFAGGAITQGQVDDSERKALALTGSGDMIWDWDVLADQIVTSAEAEESLGLKRGRLEGPARDWLDYLHPQDRERFKATLDAVVETRKGRLSQTFRMRAQDGHYQWFRLRARPILGSDGEVIRCVGTLLDITDMKLAQERLLSDAIHDNLTSLPNRELYLDRLASDLARAKVDNQRRPAVFLVDLDRFRQVNETLGLSVGDTILLTLARRLGRLIKPLDTLSRLEGDRFGIVLVSEQASDRLAAFADTVKRAVRAPIVVGEKEVFLTASIGIAVPDTDDKEARTLVQDAEIALAFAKKLGGDRIETFRPALRIMSADLTSLEQDLRGAIEKGELTVLYQPVIRAGDRSVAGFEAILRWNHPRKGSIPPAEFMPIAVRSGLVMQLGMFLLDRAARQLADWRDHLPFGDTLTMSVNLSNRQVLRHELLNDVKAILSRTGLPRDVLHLEFSESLLMESPEFSLQMLMKLKELGAGFAVDEFGMGFSSLSYLQRLPPGTLKVDQNVLRSSGRHRQALLKTIASLAHDLELELVVEGVDRAIDLDEVANLGADYLEGYLFGSPMSADEVRKLMEKAKKAVAKVAPVAAVPDAPLRVPDRVPGATAIPVGEATAGPPAA
;
A
#
# COMPACT_ATOMS: atom_id res chain seq x y z
N MET A 1 -17.64 35.23 -38.52
CA MET A 1 -16.48 34.31 -38.50
C MET A 1 -16.94 33.06 -37.75
N THR A 2 -17.45 32.04 -38.44
CA THR A 2 -16.69 30.93 -39.09
C THR A 2 -16.04 30.01 -38.05
N THR A 3 -16.43 28.74 -37.89
CA THR A 3 -17.40 27.91 -38.66
C THR A 3 -18.02 26.84 -37.76
N VAL A 4 -19.11 26.21 -38.22
CA VAL A 4 -19.84 25.13 -37.50
C VAL A 4 -19.48 23.73 -38.13
N PRO A 5 -20.15 22.58 -37.91
CA PRO A 5 -19.53 21.27 -37.64
C PRO A 5 -19.65 20.34 -38.90
N PRO A 6 -19.91 19.01 -38.88
CA PRO A 6 -19.96 17.97 -37.82
C PRO A 6 -19.26 16.62 -38.19
N ASP A 7 -19.31 15.61 -37.30
CA ASP A 7 -20.12 14.38 -37.52
C ASP A 7 -20.00 13.33 -36.39
N GLY A 8 -20.83 12.27 -36.46
CA GLY A 8 -21.21 11.39 -35.35
C GLY A 8 -20.83 9.88 -35.47
N PRO A 9 -21.58 8.98 -34.77
CA PRO A 9 -21.21 7.58 -34.47
C PRO A 9 -21.82 6.57 -35.52
N PRO A 10 -22.02 5.22 -35.31
CA PRO A 10 -21.79 4.33 -34.15
C PRO A 10 -21.36 2.83 -34.40
N ASN A 11 -21.30 2.04 -33.32
CA ASN A 11 -21.61 0.58 -33.19
C ASN A 11 -20.69 -0.57 -33.72
N GLY A 12 -20.74 -1.72 -33.01
CA GLY A 12 -20.20 -3.06 -33.38
C GLY A 12 -19.00 -3.52 -32.51
N ARG A 13 -18.97 -4.58 -31.66
CA ARG A 13 -19.83 -5.73 -31.25
C ARG A 13 -19.50 -7.11 -31.88
N PHE A 14 -19.16 -8.10 -31.01
CA PHE A 14 -18.85 -9.56 -31.27
C PHE A 14 -17.46 -9.87 -31.92
N ALA A 15 -16.77 -11.02 -31.70
CA ALA A 15 -17.00 -12.23 -30.88
C ALA A 15 -15.68 -12.92 -30.34
N TRP A 16 -15.85 -14.03 -29.59
CA TRP A 16 -14.87 -14.96 -28.97
C TRP A 16 -14.31 -16.03 -29.97
N PRO A 17 -13.38 -17.02 -29.67
CA PRO A 17 -13.11 -17.65 -28.35
C PRO A 17 -11.70 -18.20 -27.97
N SER A 18 -11.58 -18.59 -26.68
CA SER A 18 -10.60 -19.55 -26.08
C SER A 18 -9.12 -19.08 -26.00
N SER A 19 -8.27 -19.51 -25.04
CA SER A 19 -8.42 -20.40 -23.87
C SER A 19 -7.23 -20.16 -22.88
N SER A 20 -7.24 -20.51 -21.59
CA SER A 20 -8.32 -20.86 -20.63
C SER A 20 -7.76 -20.94 -19.20
N ALA A 21 -8.52 -20.51 -18.18
CA ALA A 21 -8.28 -20.76 -16.75
C ALA A 21 -9.57 -20.50 -15.94
N ILE A 22 -10.03 -21.45 -15.12
CA ILE A 22 -11.28 -21.35 -14.34
C ILE A 22 -10.96 -21.25 -12.85
N SER A 23 -11.70 -20.41 -12.12
CA SER A 23 -11.70 -20.36 -10.65
C SER A 23 -13.03 -20.89 -10.09
N LEU A 24 -12.98 -21.61 -8.96
CA LEU A 24 -14.01 -21.81 -7.91
C LEU A 24 -13.37 -22.74 -6.84
N ARG A 25 -13.41 -22.42 -5.53
CA ARG A 25 -14.35 -22.93 -4.49
C ARG A 25 -14.61 -24.46 -4.54
N THR A 26 -14.70 -25.21 -3.43
CA THR A 26 -15.41 -24.91 -2.17
C THR A 26 -14.92 -25.75 -0.95
N ARG A 27 -15.45 -25.51 0.26
CA ARG A 27 -15.28 -26.27 1.53
C ARG A 27 -15.83 -27.72 1.46
N PHE A 28 -15.31 -28.67 2.27
CA PHE A 28 -15.98 -29.25 3.48
C PHE A 28 -15.18 -30.37 4.20
N LEU A 29 -15.81 -31.29 4.98
CA LEU A 29 -15.26 -31.92 6.22
C LEU A 29 -15.22 -33.47 6.30
N ARG A 30 -14.25 -33.97 7.12
CA ARG A 30 -14.25 -35.18 8.02
C ARG A 30 -14.04 -36.64 7.50
N LYS A 31 -12.90 -37.22 7.96
CA LYS A 31 -12.68 -38.61 8.52
C LYS A 31 -12.83 -39.84 7.57
N PRO A 32 -12.49 -41.11 7.96
CA PRO A 32 -11.85 -41.66 9.20
C PRO A 32 -10.69 -42.70 9.02
N ARG A 33 -9.94 -43.02 10.11
CA ARG A 33 -9.42 -44.36 10.58
C ARG A 33 -8.50 -44.15 11.83
N LYS A 34 -8.67 -44.83 12.98
CA LYS A 34 -8.16 -46.16 13.47
C LYS A 34 -6.61 -46.29 13.52
N GLY A 35 -5.93 -46.74 14.60
CA GLY A 35 -6.30 -46.84 16.05
C GLY A 35 -5.74 -48.07 16.82
N PHE A 36 -4.77 -47.86 17.75
CA PHE A 36 -4.26 -48.80 18.82
C PHE A 36 -3.55 -50.10 18.32
N PRO A 37 -2.81 -50.90 19.16
CA PRO A 37 -2.74 -50.97 20.64
C PRO A 37 -1.36 -50.63 21.28
N ALA A 38 -1.13 -51.06 22.53
CA ALA A 38 -0.08 -50.54 23.44
C ALA A 38 0.61 -51.64 24.32
N GLY A 39 1.68 -51.23 25.03
CA GLY A 39 2.37 -51.96 26.12
C GLY A 39 3.78 -52.46 25.75
N ALA A 40 4.68 -52.82 26.68
CA ALA A 40 4.83 -52.53 28.13
C ALA A 40 6.16 -53.18 28.64
N VAL A 41 6.48 -53.01 29.95
CA VAL A 41 7.39 -53.84 30.79
C VAL A 41 8.93 -53.64 30.73
N ALA A 42 9.44 -53.00 31.81
CA ALA A 42 10.71 -53.26 32.56
C ALA A 42 12.09 -53.14 31.84
N ALA A 43 13.24 -53.06 32.55
CA ALA A 43 13.54 -53.13 34.00
C ALA A 43 14.67 -52.15 34.43
N SER A 44 14.85 -51.96 35.74
CA SER A 44 15.98 -51.25 36.40
C SER A 44 17.02 -52.27 36.94
N PRO A 45 18.23 -51.90 37.48
CA PRO A 45 18.39 -51.08 38.71
C PRO A 45 19.64 -50.16 38.81
N HIS A 46 19.74 -49.49 39.98
CA HIS A 46 20.83 -48.67 40.58
C HIS A 46 22.16 -49.43 40.86
N PRO A 47 23.28 -48.81 41.37
CA PRO A 47 23.49 -47.47 42.00
C PRO A 47 24.63 -46.64 41.30
N ASP A 48 25.44 -45.69 41.85
CA ASP A 48 25.67 -45.14 43.21
C ASP A 48 26.34 -43.71 43.20
N LYS A 49 26.74 -43.24 44.39
CA LYS A 49 27.65 -42.13 44.84
C LYS A 49 28.82 -41.69 43.93
N ALA A 50 29.42 -40.49 44.06
CA ALA A 50 29.08 -39.23 44.74
C ALA A 50 30.13 -38.10 44.45
N ALA A 51 29.84 -36.88 44.94
CA ALA A 51 30.77 -35.77 45.32
C ALA A 51 31.06 -34.57 44.35
N ALA A 52 31.13 -33.39 45.00
CA ALA A 52 31.76 -32.11 44.61
C ALA A 52 31.09 -31.14 43.59
N CYS A 53 31.25 -29.85 43.88
CA CYS A 53 30.74 -28.65 43.19
C CYS A 53 31.74 -28.07 42.16
N PRO A 54 31.42 -26.98 41.40
CA PRO A 54 30.17 -26.19 41.32
C PRO A 54 29.57 -26.06 39.90
N ALA A 55 28.41 -25.41 39.79
CA ALA A 55 27.67 -25.21 38.54
C ALA A 55 28.37 -24.27 37.52
N ARG A 56 28.28 -24.61 36.22
CA ARG A 56 28.75 -23.77 35.10
C ARG A 56 27.94 -24.01 33.82
N SER A 57 26.79 -23.32 33.67
CA SER A 57 25.95 -23.33 32.46
C SER A 57 26.21 -22.06 31.60
N THR A 58 27.04 -22.16 30.57
CA THR A 58 26.62 -22.40 29.16
C THR A 58 25.72 -21.31 28.55
N LYS A 59 26.37 -20.26 27.99
CA LYS A 59 25.90 -19.57 26.79
C LYS A 59 26.83 -19.95 25.61
N PRO A 60 26.35 -20.03 24.36
CA PRO A 60 27.15 -20.50 23.23
C PRO A 60 28.27 -19.50 22.86
N ASN A 61 29.41 -20.04 22.43
CA ASN A 61 30.64 -19.29 22.21
C ASN A 61 30.84 -18.97 20.71
N VAL A 62 30.42 -17.77 20.28
CA VAL A 62 30.64 -17.30 18.90
C VAL A 62 32.09 -16.84 18.75
N ARG A 63 32.95 -17.70 18.19
CA ARG A 63 34.34 -17.36 17.86
C ARG A 63 34.41 -16.23 16.83
N GLN A 64 34.98 -15.09 17.23
CA GLN A 64 35.49 -14.11 16.29
C GLN A 64 36.75 -14.66 15.59
N SER A 65 36.66 -14.93 14.29
CA SER A 65 37.82 -15.28 13.45
C SER A 65 38.48 -14.01 12.91
N SER A 66 39.44 -13.46 13.67
CA SER A 66 40.19 -12.27 13.23
C SER A 66 41.04 -12.55 11.98
N TRP A 67 40.77 -11.85 10.88
CA TRP A 67 41.58 -11.88 9.65
C TRP A 67 42.91 -11.13 9.83
N ARG A 68 43.84 -11.73 10.59
CA ARG A 68 45.23 -11.28 10.64
C ARG A 68 45.97 -11.76 9.39
N VAL A 69 45.95 -10.96 8.33
CA VAL A 69 46.89 -11.11 7.20
C VAL A 69 48.30 -10.86 7.73
N SER A 70 49.08 -11.92 7.90
CA SER A 70 50.45 -11.83 8.42
C SER A 70 51.33 -10.98 7.51
N LEU A 71 52.07 -10.03 8.09
CA LEU A 71 52.97 -9.10 7.40
C LEU A 71 54.01 -9.79 6.50
N ALA A 72 54.33 -11.06 6.79
CA ALA A 72 55.18 -11.92 5.97
C ALA A 72 54.60 -12.21 4.57
N PHE A 73 53.29 -12.35 4.42
CA PHE A 73 52.63 -12.62 3.13
C PHE A 73 52.80 -11.44 2.16
N VAL A 74 52.58 -10.22 2.64
CA VAL A 74 52.79 -8.98 1.87
C VAL A 74 54.25 -8.85 1.43
N ARG A 75 55.21 -9.17 2.31
CA ARG A 75 56.64 -9.16 1.97
C ARG A 75 57.01 -10.19 0.90
N ALA A 76 56.44 -11.40 0.94
CA ALA A 76 56.69 -12.43 -0.05
C ALA A 76 56.18 -12.03 -1.46
N VAL A 77 54.99 -11.42 -1.54
CA VAL A 77 54.42 -10.94 -2.82
C VAL A 77 55.26 -9.81 -3.42
N VAL A 78 55.73 -8.85 -2.60
CA VAL A 78 56.61 -7.76 -3.07
C VAL A 78 57.96 -8.28 -3.55
N ALA A 79 58.54 -9.28 -2.87
CA ALA A 79 59.81 -9.90 -3.30
C ALA A 79 59.68 -10.62 -4.65
N LEU A 80 58.57 -11.34 -4.88
CA LEU A 80 58.30 -12.02 -6.15
C LEU A 80 58.18 -11.02 -7.31
N PHE A 81 57.51 -9.87 -7.09
CA PHE A 81 57.30 -8.84 -8.12
C PHE A 81 58.62 -8.20 -8.59
N LEU A 82 59.54 -7.93 -7.67
CA LEU A 82 60.88 -7.41 -7.99
C LEU A 82 61.70 -8.41 -8.82
N LEU A 83 61.53 -9.71 -8.58
CA LEU A 83 62.22 -10.79 -9.29
C LEU A 83 61.77 -10.89 -10.76
N VAL A 84 60.47 -10.75 -11.01
CA VAL A 84 59.89 -10.72 -12.38
C VAL A 84 60.37 -9.49 -13.17
N PHE A 85 60.53 -8.34 -12.51
CA PHE A 85 60.99 -7.10 -13.17
C PHE A 85 62.45 -7.19 -13.66
N ALA A 86 63.29 -8.01 -13.03
CA ALA A 86 64.71 -8.13 -13.35
C ALA A 86 65.03 -9.01 -14.58
N ALA A 87 64.15 -9.93 -14.96
CA ALA A 87 64.41 -10.99 -15.96
C ALA A 87 64.37 -10.52 -17.44
N GLY A 88 64.72 -9.27 -17.74
CA GLY A 88 64.33 -8.60 -18.99
C GLY A 88 65.40 -8.41 -20.07
N LEU A 89 66.68 -8.73 -19.83
CA LEU A 89 67.79 -8.28 -20.67
C LEU A 89 68.52 -9.43 -21.38
N ALA A 90 67.98 -9.85 -22.53
CA ALA A 90 68.67 -10.67 -23.52
C ALA A 90 68.16 -10.32 -24.95
N PRO A 91 69.02 -9.94 -25.91
CA PRO A 91 68.66 -9.79 -27.31
C PRO A 91 68.93 -11.09 -28.10
N HIS A 92 68.15 -11.33 -29.15
CA HIS A 92 68.42 -12.36 -30.16
C HIS A 92 68.56 -11.74 -31.55
N VAL A 93 69.31 -12.40 -32.42
CA VAL A 93 69.65 -11.95 -33.79
C VAL A 93 68.96 -12.86 -34.80
N ALA A 94 68.41 -12.28 -35.86
CA ALA A 94 67.75 -13.02 -36.94
C ALA A 94 68.72 -13.44 -38.06
N LEU A 95 68.37 -14.50 -38.80
CA LEU A 95 69.10 -15.00 -39.96
C LEU A 95 68.38 -14.64 -41.28
N ALA A 96 69.04 -14.88 -42.41
CA ALA A 96 68.62 -14.41 -43.74
C ALA A 96 67.47 -15.24 -44.35
N ALA A 97 66.80 -14.67 -45.37
CA ALA A 97 65.57 -15.21 -45.94
C ALA A 97 65.79 -16.27 -47.03
N GLU A 98 65.02 -17.35 -46.94
CA GLU A 98 64.81 -18.38 -47.97
C GLU A 98 63.36 -18.28 -48.53
N PRO A 99 63.08 -18.77 -49.76
CA PRO A 99 61.71 -18.77 -50.30
C PRO A 99 60.80 -19.70 -49.50
N ILE A 100 59.61 -19.21 -49.14
CA ILE A 100 58.74 -19.84 -48.15
C ILE A 100 57.76 -20.79 -48.86
N LEU A 101 57.75 -22.08 -48.48
CA LEU A 101 56.81 -23.06 -48.99
C LEU A 101 55.39 -22.78 -48.46
N VAL A 102 54.41 -22.81 -49.36
CA VAL A 102 52.98 -22.68 -49.04
C VAL A 102 52.29 -24.00 -49.36
N GLU A 103 52.05 -24.79 -48.31
CA GLU A 103 51.37 -26.09 -48.44
C GLU A 103 49.83 -25.91 -48.51
N PRO A 104 49.09 -26.81 -49.20
CA PRO A 104 47.65 -26.65 -49.40
C PRO A 104 46.82 -26.65 -48.11
N ASP A 105 47.23 -27.41 -47.10
CA ASP A 105 46.56 -27.65 -45.83
C ASP A 105 46.98 -26.69 -44.69
N VAL A 106 48.08 -25.95 -44.86
CA VAL A 106 48.51 -24.90 -43.92
C VAL A 106 47.56 -23.71 -43.97
N LYS A 107 46.73 -23.61 -42.93
CA LYS A 107 45.66 -22.60 -42.79
C LYS A 107 46.15 -21.18 -42.52
N ALA A 108 47.29 -21.04 -41.86
CA ALA A 108 47.88 -19.77 -41.46
C ALA A 108 49.40 -19.93 -41.33
N LEU A 109 50.15 -18.91 -41.77
CA LEU A 109 51.60 -18.89 -41.80
C LEU A 109 52.10 -17.47 -41.50
N ASP A 110 52.98 -17.31 -40.51
CA ASP A 110 53.54 -15.99 -40.16
C ASP A 110 54.75 -15.67 -41.06
N LEU A 111 54.68 -14.58 -41.81
CA LEU A 111 55.74 -14.10 -42.70
C LEU A 111 56.63 -13.04 -42.03
N THR A 112 56.31 -12.59 -40.82
CA THR A 112 56.92 -11.42 -40.15
C THR A 112 58.43 -11.55 -39.93
N HIS A 113 58.94 -12.78 -39.83
CA HIS A 113 60.37 -13.06 -39.69
C HIS A 113 61.07 -13.44 -41.01
N ALA A 114 60.33 -13.58 -42.11
CA ALA A 114 60.83 -14.01 -43.43
C ALA A 114 60.74 -12.90 -44.51
N VAL A 115 60.63 -11.64 -44.07
CA VAL A 115 60.58 -10.44 -44.92
C VAL A 115 61.91 -9.68 -44.94
N GLU A 116 62.41 -9.36 -46.13
CA GLU A 116 63.55 -8.46 -46.33
C GLU A 116 63.06 -7.01 -46.34
N TYR A 117 63.47 -6.21 -45.35
CA TYR A 117 63.17 -4.77 -45.29
C TYR A 117 64.19 -3.96 -46.09
N ARG A 118 63.75 -3.27 -47.16
CA ARG A 118 64.57 -2.29 -47.88
C ARG A 118 64.06 -0.88 -47.59
N ARG A 119 64.73 -0.24 -46.65
CA ARG A 119 64.46 1.14 -46.21
C ARG A 119 65.22 2.13 -47.09
N ASP A 120 64.65 3.32 -47.28
CA ASP A 120 65.29 4.45 -47.94
C ASP A 120 65.79 4.19 -49.38
N ALA A 121 65.11 3.30 -50.10
CA ALA A 121 65.46 2.91 -51.48
C ALA A 121 64.95 3.89 -52.56
N GLY A 122 64.19 4.93 -52.18
CA GLY A 122 63.59 5.89 -53.11
C GLY A 122 62.38 5.34 -53.89
N ASN A 123 61.98 6.09 -54.93
CA ASN A 123 60.73 5.87 -55.66
C ASN A 123 60.74 4.67 -56.63
N SER A 124 61.87 4.00 -56.82
CA SER A 124 61.92 2.70 -57.52
C SER A 124 62.93 1.76 -56.88
N ILE A 125 62.55 0.49 -56.79
CA ILE A 125 63.35 -0.58 -56.20
C ILE A 125 63.61 -1.66 -57.25
N GLN A 126 64.87 -2.08 -57.40
CA GLN A 126 65.24 -3.23 -58.20
C GLN A 126 65.42 -4.47 -57.31
N VAL A 127 64.72 -5.55 -57.66
CA VAL A 127 64.65 -6.78 -56.88
C VAL A 127 64.99 -7.96 -57.78
N SER A 128 65.91 -8.82 -57.35
CA SER A 128 66.10 -10.14 -57.92
C SER A 128 65.01 -11.08 -57.39
N THR A 129 64.30 -11.78 -58.25
CA THR A 129 63.32 -12.79 -57.83
C THR A 129 64.02 -13.98 -57.16
N ALA A 130 63.31 -14.71 -56.31
CA ALA A 130 63.73 -16.05 -55.94
C ALA A 130 63.82 -16.93 -57.22
N PRO A 131 64.73 -17.94 -57.25
CA PRO A 131 64.79 -18.88 -58.37
C PRO A 131 63.52 -19.73 -58.42
N GLY A 132 62.92 -19.84 -59.61
CA GLY A 132 61.83 -20.78 -59.86
C GLY A 132 62.32 -22.22 -60.08
N PRO A 133 61.42 -23.15 -60.45
CA PRO A 133 61.80 -24.50 -60.87
C PRO A 133 62.69 -24.52 -62.13
N ASP A 134 62.69 -23.43 -62.90
CA ASP A 134 63.58 -23.19 -64.04
C ASP A 134 64.99 -22.74 -63.63
N GLY A 135 65.22 -22.42 -62.36
CA GLY A 135 66.46 -21.85 -61.83
C GLY A 135 66.73 -20.40 -62.26
N VAL A 136 65.80 -19.73 -62.95
CA VAL A 136 66.06 -18.44 -63.59
C VAL A 136 65.73 -17.29 -62.63
N VAL A 137 66.77 -16.66 -62.08
CA VAL A 137 66.65 -15.40 -61.33
C VAL A 137 66.40 -14.24 -62.30
N ARG A 138 65.25 -13.58 -62.16
CA ARG A 138 64.84 -12.43 -62.98
C ARG A 138 65.02 -11.15 -62.16
N ARG A 139 65.26 -10.00 -62.80
CA ARG A 139 65.25 -8.69 -62.13
C ARG A 139 63.98 -7.94 -62.48
N ILE A 140 63.26 -7.47 -61.46
CA ILE A 140 62.09 -6.61 -61.59
C ILE A 140 62.40 -5.23 -61.03
N GLU A 141 61.99 -4.18 -61.74
CA GLU A 141 61.96 -2.80 -61.22
C GLU A 141 60.52 -2.47 -60.85
N VAL A 142 60.27 -2.20 -59.57
CA VAL A 142 58.96 -1.76 -59.08
C VAL A 142 59.05 -0.27 -58.76
N ARG A 143 58.07 0.51 -59.22
CA ARG A 143 57.96 1.95 -58.97
C ARG A 143 56.83 2.21 -57.99
N ALA A 144 57.02 3.19 -57.11
CA ALA A 144 56.02 3.61 -56.12
C ALA A 144 54.72 4.05 -56.80
N LYS A 145 53.58 3.68 -56.21
CA LYS A 145 52.24 4.15 -56.59
C LYS A 145 51.74 5.26 -55.65
N GLY A 146 52.37 5.43 -54.49
CA GLY A 146 52.13 6.52 -53.55
C GLY A 146 52.66 7.88 -54.03
N ILE A 147 52.30 8.92 -53.27
CA ILE A 147 52.73 10.32 -53.50
C ILE A 147 54.03 10.63 -52.71
N ASP A 148 54.36 9.78 -51.73
CA ASP A 148 55.52 9.95 -50.85
C ASP A 148 56.86 9.77 -51.59
N SER A 149 57.81 10.66 -51.35
CA SER A 149 59.06 10.77 -52.12
C SER A 149 60.20 9.81 -51.71
N ASN A 150 59.93 8.91 -50.76
CA ASN A 150 60.85 7.85 -50.31
C ASN A 150 60.10 6.77 -49.49
N PRO A 151 59.34 5.86 -50.14
CA PRO A 151 58.63 4.79 -49.44
C PRO A 151 59.60 3.74 -48.86
N SER A 152 59.15 3.05 -47.80
CA SER A 152 59.82 1.84 -47.31
C SER A 152 59.29 0.62 -48.05
N TRP A 153 60.15 -0.35 -48.35
CA TRP A 153 59.80 -1.54 -49.10
C TRP A 153 60.01 -2.82 -48.28
N VAL A 154 59.16 -3.81 -48.51
CA VAL A 154 59.32 -5.17 -48.00
C VAL A 154 59.28 -6.16 -49.16
N VAL A 155 60.20 -7.13 -49.14
CA VAL A 155 60.31 -8.19 -50.15
C VAL A 155 60.24 -9.55 -49.48
N PHE A 156 59.45 -10.47 -50.03
CA PHE A 156 59.45 -11.89 -49.67
C PHE A 156 59.08 -12.74 -50.88
N SER A 157 59.30 -14.05 -50.82
CA SER A 157 58.91 -14.97 -51.90
C SER A 157 58.15 -16.17 -51.36
N LEU A 158 57.05 -16.52 -52.03
CA LEU A 158 56.22 -17.68 -51.73
C LEU A 158 56.39 -18.73 -52.84
N SER A 159 56.38 -20.01 -52.48
CA SER A 159 56.44 -21.14 -53.42
C SER A 159 55.22 -22.03 -53.23
N ASN A 160 54.47 -22.27 -54.31
CA ASN A 160 53.46 -23.32 -54.38
C ASN A 160 54.06 -24.52 -55.11
N GLN A 161 54.37 -25.59 -54.39
CA GLN A 161 54.90 -26.84 -54.98
C GLN A 161 53.80 -27.90 -55.21
N SER A 162 52.53 -27.54 -55.03
CA SER A 162 51.40 -28.45 -55.26
C SER A 162 50.85 -28.35 -56.68
N ASP A 163 50.15 -29.40 -57.11
CA ASP A 163 49.41 -29.45 -58.39
C ASP A 163 48.12 -28.61 -58.38
N LEU A 164 47.83 -27.89 -57.29
CA LEU A 164 46.61 -27.12 -57.08
C LEU A 164 46.88 -25.62 -57.04
N GLN A 165 45.98 -24.83 -57.63
CA GLN A 165 45.99 -23.38 -57.51
C GLN A 165 45.62 -22.99 -56.07
N LEU A 166 46.46 -22.21 -55.40
CA LEU A 166 46.26 -21.83 -53.99
C LEU A 166 45.90 -20.36 -53.86
N ASP A 167 44.63 -20.09 -53.52
CA ASP A 167 44.21 -18.78 -53.06
C ASP A 167 44.56 -18.60 -51.57
N ARG A 168 45.12 -17.43 -51.25
CA ARG A 168 45.54 -17.03 -49.90
C ARG A 168 45.30 -15.53 -49.68
N LEU A 169 45.11 -15.13 -48.42
CA LEU A 169 45.04 -13.73 -48.01
C LEU A 169 46.37 -13.32 -47.37
N ILE A 170 47.03 -12.30 -47.91
CA ILE A 170 48.08 -11.56 -47.19
C ILE A 170 47.35 -10.58 -46.25
N VAL A 171 47.61 -10.70 -44.95
CA VAL A 171 46.98 -9.89 -43.89
C VAL A 171 48.06 -9.18 -43.09
N ALA A 172 47.99 -7.86 -43.03
CA ALA A 172 48.78 -7.03 -42.12
C ALA A 172 47.83 -6.23 -41.20
N PRO A 173 47.73 -6.55 -39.90
CA PRO A 173 46.86 -5.82 -38.98
C PRO A 173 47.30 -4.36 -38.87
N HIS A 174 46.33 -3.44 -38.78
CA HIS A 174 46.64 -2.02 -38.63
C HIS A 174 47.28 -1.76 -37.27
N PHE A 175 46.75 -2.33 -36.19
CA PHE A 175 47.29 -2.27 -34.83
C PHE A 175 47.57 -3.67 -34.27
N HIS A 176 48.63 -3.80 -33.48
CA HIS A 176 48.93 -4.98 -32.69
C HIS A 176 49.56 -4.55 -31.36
N LEU A 177 49.02 -4.99 -30.21
CA LEU A 177 49.50 -4.53 -28.91
C LEU A 177 50.90 -5.05 -28.56
N VAL A 178 51.20 -6.30 -28.94
CA VAL A 178 52.49 -6.94 -28.67
C VAL A 178 53.58 -6.30 -29.53
N GLY A 179 54.68 -5.89 -28.90
CA GLY A 179 55.79 -5.20 -29.57
C GLY A 179 55.50 -3.73 -29.91
N SER A 180 54.32 -3.18 -29.56
CA SER A 180 53.93 -1.80 -29.88
C SER A 180 54.82 -0.69 -29.30
N ARG A 181 55.76 -1.02 -28.39
CA ARG A 181 56.69 -0.09 -27.70
C ARG A 181 56.01 0.80 -26.64
N VAL A 182 56.76 1.11 -25.57
CA VAL A 182 56.29 2.00 -24.48
C VAL A 182 56.57 3.46 -24.81
N MET A 183 57.75 3.72 -25.41
CA MET A 183 58.18 5.03 -25.91
C MET A 183 57.96 5.07 -27.42
N TRP A 184 57.35 6.13 -27.92
CA TRP A 184 56.82 6.23 -29.30
C TRP A 184 56.03 4.97 -29.71
N PRO A 185 54.92 4.67 -29.00
CA PRO A 185 54.07 3.53 -29.29
C PRO A 185 53.49 3.59 -30.70
N ASP A 186 53.44 2.44 -31.35
CA ASP A 186 52.66 2.25 -32.56
C ASP A 186 51.18 2.10 -32.19
N LEU A 187 50.34 3.01 -32.70
CA LEU A 187 48.89 3.08 -32.42
C LEU A 187 48.02 2.57 -33.58
N GLY A 188 48.66 2.19 -34.68
CA GLY A 188 48.05 1.55 -35.84
C GLY A 188 47.69 2.47 -36.99
N ALA A 189 47.91 2.00 -38.20
CA ALA A 189 47.54 2.65 -39.46
C ALA A 189 47.45 1.59 -40.58
N SER A 190 46.89 1.98 -41.73
CA SER A 190 47.16 1.22 -42.97
C SER A 190 48.67 1.21 -43.23
N ARG A 191 49.19 0.01 -43.40
CA ARG A 191 50.61 -0.35 -43.52
C ARG A 191 51.04 -0.46 -44.97
N ILE A 192 50.18 -1.04 -45.81
CA ILE A 192 50.51 -1.41 -47.18
C ILE A 192 49.81 -0.44 -48.13
N ALA A 193 50.59 0.26 -48.95
CA ALA A 193 50.08 1.10 -50.02
C ALA A 193 49.68 0.25 -51.23
N ALA A 194 50.56 -0.67 -51.64
CA ALA A 194 50.37 -1.59 -52.75
C ALA A 194 51.23 -2.85 -52.60
N ILE A 195 50.85 -3.92 -53.31
CA ILE A 195 51.67 -5.12 -53.52
C ILE A 195 51.86 -5.30 -55.02
N THR A 196 53.08 -5.62 -55.45
CA THR A 196 53.44 -5.93 -56.84
C THR A 196 54.16 -7.28 -56.89
N PRO A 197 53.60 -8.29 -57.57
CA PRO A 197 54.23 -9.61 -57.71
C PRO A 197 55.21 -9.65 -58.89
N SER A 198 56.12 -10.61 -58.89
CA SER A 198 57.03 -10.90 -60.01
C SER A 198 56.35 -11.49 -61.24
N SER A 199 55.15 -12.05 -61.05
CA SER A 199 54.40 -12.86 -62.03
C SER A 199 52.94 -12.96 -61.59
N GLY A 200 52.02 -13.16 -62.54
CA GLY A 200 50.58 -13.19 -62.27
C GLY A 200 49.93 -11.79 -62.20
N PHE A 201 48.70 -11.73 -61.73
CA PHE A 201 47.92 -10.50 -61.61
C PHE A 201 48.25 -9.73 -60.32
N ALA A 202 48.03 -8.41 -60.32
CA ALA A 202 48.21 -7.59 -59.13
C ALA A 202 47.17 -7.97 -58.04
N PRO A 203 47.58 -8.19 -56.77
CA PRO A 203 46.69 -8.63 -55.69
C PRO A 203 45.49 -7.70 -55.46
N GLU A 204 44.30 -8.28 -55.31
CA GLU A 204 43.06 -7.51 -55.04
C GLU A 204 42.99 -7.12 -53.56
N ARG A 205 42.88 -5.82 -53.26
CA ARG A 205 42.73 -5.32 -51.88
C ARG A 205 41.30 -5.49 -51.40
N GLN A 206 41.09 -6.43 -50.47
CA GLN A 206 39.81 -6.69 -49.85
C GLN A 206 39.45 -5.58 -48.84
N THR A 207 38.15 -5.30 -48.68
CA THR A 207 37.67 -4.26 -47.77
C THR A 207 37.69 -4.73 -46.32
N SER A 208 38.54 -4.10 -45.50
CA SER A 208 38.73 -4.42 -44.09
C SER A 208 38.97 -3.14 -43.29
N GLN A 209 38.50 -3.12 -42.04
CA GLN A 209 38.56 -1.97 -41.13
C GLN A 209 39.76 -2.04 -40.16
N ASP A 210 40.16 -3.24 -39.73
CA ASP A 210 41.17 -3.46 -38.67
C ASP A 210 42.55 -3.90 -39.24
N SER A 211 42.61 -4.24 -40.53
CA SER A 211 43.78 -4.82 -41.23
C SER A 211 43.82 -4.42 -42.71
N ASP A 212 45.01 -4.33 -43.30
CA ASP A 212 45.16 -4.41 -44.76
C ASP A 212 45.11 -5.88 -45.19
N VAL A 213 44.24 -6.20 -46.16
CA VAL A 213 44.01 -7.56 -46.64
C VAL A 213 44.09 -7.58 -48.17
N PHE A 214 44.91 -8.46 -48.72
CA PHE A 214 45.06 -8.66 -50.17
C PHE A 214 44.87 -10.13 -50.53
N LEU A 215 44.00 -10.40 -51.51
CA LEU A 215 43.85 -11.72 -52.10
C LEU A 215 44.99 -11.97 -53.09
N VAL A 216 45.70 -13.08 -52.91
CA VAL A 216 46.73 -13.58 -53.82
C VAL A 216 46.39 -15.00 -54.27
N THR A 217 46.63 -15.27 -55.54
CA THR A 217 46.50 -16.58 -56.17
C THR A 217 47.89 -17.06 -56.55
N LEU A 218 48.26 -18.27 -56.13
CA LEU A 218 49.53 -18.91 -56.47
C LEU A 218 49.25 -20.09 -57.41
N ASP A 219 49.68 -19.96 -58.66
CA ASP A 219 49.53 -21.02 -59.67
C ASP A 219 50.36 -22.27 -59.31
N PRO A 220 49.95 -23.48 -59.73
CA PRO A 220 50.67 -24.72 -59.47
C PRO A 220 52.16 -24.66 -59.89
N GLY A 221 53.04 -25.18 -59.03
CA GLY A 221 54.48 -25.23 -59.29
C GLY A 221 55.21 -23.88 -59.35
N THR A 222 54.59 -22.75 -58.98
CA THR A 222 55.22 -21.43 -59.12
C THR A 222 55.99 -20.94 -57.90
N VAL A 223 56.97 -20.06 -58.14
CA VAL A 223 57.63 -19.23 -57.11
C VAL A 223 57.36 -17.77 -57.46
N VAL A 224 56.75 -17.03 -56.54
CA VAL A 224 56.36 -15.63 -56.74
C VAL A 224 57.01 -14.75 -55.68
N THR A 225 57.82 -13.79 -56.14
CA THR A 225 58.40 -12.74 -55.28
C THR A 225 57.43 -11.57 -55.20
N PHE A 226 57.02 -11.19 -53.99
CA PHE A 226 56.14 -10.06 -53.73
C PHE A 226 56.96 -8.87 -53.24
N VAL A 227 56.74 -7.71 -53.87
CA VAL A 227 57.31 -6.43 -53.48
C VAL A 227 56.18 -5.56 -52.92
N VAL A 228 56.29 -5.23 -51.63
CA VAL A 228 55.29 -4.50 -50.86
C VAL A 228 55.75 -3.06 -50.66
N GLU A 229 54.93 -2.10 -51.07
CA GLU A 229 55.11 -0.66 -50.84
C GLU A 229 54.48 -0.30 -49.49
N LEU A 230 55.27 0.18 -48.53
CA LEU A 230 54.80 0.50 -47.17
C LEU A 230 54.55 1.98 -46.94
N ARG A 231 53.45 2.26 -46.23
CA ARG A 231 53.09 3.56 -45.65
C ARG A 231 53.80 3.83 -44.31
N THR A 232 54.29 2.78 -43.63
CA THR A 232 54.99 2.88 -42.35
C THR A 232 56.36 2.20 -42.40
N ARG A 233 57.33 2.68 -41.60
CA ARG A 233 58.73 2.18 -41.61
C ARG A 233 58.90 0.73 -41.17
N ASP A 234 58.01 0.26 -40.30
CA ASP A 234 57.96 -1.10 -39.77
C ASP A 234 56.58 -1.72 -40.08
N LEU A 235 56.50 -3.05 -40.19
CA LEU A 235 55.24 -3.83 -40.12
C LEU A 235 55.07 -4.37 -38.69
N PRO A 236 53.85 -4.37 -38.11
CA PRO A 236 53.61 -4.94 -36.79
C PRO A 236 53.53 -6.48 -36.82
N GLN A 237 52.91 -7.02 -37.87
CA GLN A 237 52.86 -8.43 -38.24
C GLN A 237 52.47 -8.50 -39.73
N ILE A 238 52.81 -9.61 -40.40
CA ILE A 238 52.31 -9.95 -41.73
C ILE A 238 52.12 -11.47 -41.82
N GLY A 239 50.89 -11.92 -42.03
CA GLY A 239 50.53 -13.34 -42.11
C GLY A 239 49.87 -13.70 -43.44
N LEU A 240 50.08 -14.94 -43.87
CA LEU A 240 49.42 -15.57 -45.03
C LEU A 240 48.35 -16.54 -44.51
N TRP A 241 47.11 -16.40 -44.96
CA TRP A 241 45.97 -17.17 -44.47
C TRP A 241 45.17 -17.85 -45.58
N GLU A 242 44.57 -19.01 -45.29
CA GLU A 242 43.45 -19.54 -46.08
C GLU A 242 42.22 -18.61 -45.89
N PRO A 243 41.49 -18.23 -46.96
CA PRO A 243 40.36 -17.29 -46.85
C PRO A 243 39.28 -17.71 -45.84
N ASN A 244 38.95 -18.99 -45.71
CA ASN A 244 37.99 -19.47 -44.71
C ASN A 244 38.57 -19.43 -43.30
N ALA A 245 39.82 -19.87 -43.12
CA ALA A 245 40.48 -19.87 -41.81
C ALA A 245 40.64 -18.46 -41.23
N TYR A 246 40.89 -17.44 -42.06
CA TYR A 246 40.89 -16.04 -41.63
C TYR A 246 39.49 -15.56 -41.22
N LYS A 247 38.46 -15.92 -41.99
CA LYS A 247 37.06 -15.61 -41.65
C LYS A 247 36.65 -16.26 -40.32
N ASP A 248 37.04 -17.51 -40.10
CA ASP A 248 36.76 -18.26 -38.87
C ASP A 248 37.52 -17.71 -37.67
N SER A 249 38.77 -17.27 -37.82
CA SER A 249 39.54 -16.66 -36.71
C SER A 249 38.95 -15.31 -36.29
N VAL A 250 38.54 -14.47 -37.25
CA VAL A 250 37.80 -13.22 -36.98
C VAL A 250 36.46 -13.50 -36.29
N ASN A 251 35.72 -14.52 -36.73
CA ASN A 251 34.45 -14.93 -36.11
C ASN A 251 34.64 -15.45 -34.68
N ALA A 252 35.66 -16.26 -34.42
CA ALA A 252 35.93 -16.85 -33.10
C ALA A 252 36.12 -15.78 -32.01
N TYR A 253 36.89 -14.73 -32.31
CA TYR A 253 37.06 -13.60 -31.38
C TYR A 253 35.88 -12.63 -31.33
N THR A 254 34.96 -12.64 -32.31
CA THR A 254 33.81 -11.73 -32.33
C THR A 254 32.85 -11.96 -31.14
N LEU A 255 32.58 -13.22 -30.78
CA LEU A 255 31.77 -13.54 -29.60
C LEU A 255 32.45 -13.06 -28.30
N TYR A 256 33.76 -13.28 -28.18
CA TYR A 256 34.56 -12.83 -27.04
C TYR A 256 34.53 -11.29 -26.90
N ARG A 257 34.81 -10.56 -27.99
CA ARG A 257 34.75 -9.09 -28.05
C ARG A 257 33.36 -8.58 -27.59
N GLY A 258 32.29 -9.21 -28.07
CA GLY A 258 30.90 -8.89 -27.68
C GLY A 258 30.61 -9.10 -26.19
N ILE A 259 31.04 -10.23 -25.61
CA ILE A 259 30.86 -10.52 -24.17
C ILE A 259 31.62 -9.51 -23.31
N VAL A 260 32.88 -9.21 -23.66
CA VAL A 260 33.73 -8.26 -22.92
C VAL A 260 33.16 -6.83 -22.96
N LEU A 261 32.66 -6.38 -24.12
CA LEU A 261 31.95 -5.11 -24.25
C LEU A 261 30.65 -5.09 -23.44
N GLY A 262 29.85 -6.16 -23.49
CA GLY A 262 28.60 -6.28 -22.74
C GLY A 262 28.79 -6.20 -21.22
N ILE A 263 29.76 -6.93 -20.68
CA ILE A 263 30.12 -6.87 -19.24
C ILE A 263 30.59 -5.45 -18.87
N SER A 264 31.45 -4.85 -19.69
CA SER A 264 32.00 -3.50 -19.44
C SER A 264 30.92 -2.42 -19.48
N GLY A 265 30.01 -2.48 -20.45
CA GLY A 265 28.90 -1.55 -20.60
C GLY A 265 27.88 -1.65 -19.47
N LEU A 266 27.51 -2.87 -19.08
CA LEU A 266 26.62 -3.11 -17.94
C LEU A 266 27.26 -2.60 -16.64
N LEU A 267 28.55 -2.84 -16.44
CA LEU A 267 29.30 -2.36 -15.27
C LEU A 267 29.38 -0.82 -15.22
N ALA A 268 29.69 -0.17 -16.34
CA ALA A 268 29.74 1.30 -16.43
C ALA A 268 28.36 1.94 -16.18
N LEU A 269 27.29 1.39 -16.77
CA LEU A 269 25.91 1.81 -16.54
C LEU A 269 25.50 1.62 -15.07
N PHE A 270 25.77 0.45 -14.49
CA PHE A 270 25.46 0.13 -13.10
C PHE A 270 26.16 1.08 -12.11
N LEU A 271 27.45 1.37 -12.31
CA LEU A 271 28.19 2.34 -11.50
C LEU A 271 27.64 3.77 -11.66
N THR A 272 27.16 4.12 -12.86
CA THR A 272 26.50 5.41 -13.13
C THR A 272 25.16 5.53 -12.38
N ILE A 273 24.36 4.46 -12.35
CA ILE A 273 23.11 4.41 -11.58
C ILE A 273 23.39 4.54 -10.08
N LEU A 274 24.43 3.88 -9.55
CA LEU A 274 24.81 4.00 -8.14
C LEU A 274 25.23 5.42 -7.74
N PHE A 275 25.83 6.22 -8.64
CA PHE A 275 26.09 7.63 -8.38
C PHE A 275 24.79 8.40 -8.13
N VAL A 276 23.78 8.26 -8.99
CA VAL A 276 22.47 8.92 -8.85
C VAL A 276 21.79 8.56 -7.54
N VAL A 277 21.92 7.30 -7.08
CA VAL A 277 21.28 6.81 -5.84
C VAL A 277 22.01 7.25 -4.56
N LYS A 278 23.34 7.37 -4.56
CA LYS A 278 24.15 7.59 -3.33
C LYS A 278 24.84 8.96 -3.22
N GLY A 279 24.87 9.78 -4.28
CA GLY A 279 25.38 11.17 -4.24
C GLY A 279 26.85 11.35 -3.86
N SER A 280 27.64 10.28 -3.75
CA SER A 280 29.02 10.33 -3.26
C SER A 280 30.04 10.34 -4.40
N MET A 281 31.01 11.26 -4.35
CA MET A 281 32.07 11.48 -5.37
C MET A 281 32.92 10.25 -5.73
N MET A 282 32.90 9.18 -4.93
CA MET A 282 33.55 7.91 -5.27
C MET A 282 32.88 7.21 -6.46
N PHE A 283 31.54 7.26 -6.56
CA PHE A 283 30.80 6.61 -7.63
C PHE A 283 31.01 7.22 -9.02
N PRO A 284 30.89 8.55 -9.25
CA PRO A 284 31.11 9.12 -10.58
C PRO A 284 32.56 8.99 -11.03
N ALA A 285 33.52 9.00 -10.10
CA ALA A 285 34.93 8.72 -10.41
C ALA A 285 35.14 7.28 -10.89
N THR A 286 34.51 6.30 -10.22
CA THR A 286 34.58 4.88 -10.61
C THR A 286 33.83 4.61 -11.92
N ALA A 287 32.66 5.24 -12.10
CA ALA A 287 31.89 5.18 -13.33
C ALA A 287 32.65 5.79 -14.51
N ALA A 288 33.29 6.95 -14.33
CA ALA A 288 34.11 7.58 -15.38
C ALA A 288 35.29 6.69 -15.81
N LEU A 289 35.95 6.00 -14.87
CA LEU A 289 36.98 5.01 -15.18
C LEU A 289 36.41 3.80 -15.96
N ALA A 290 35.22 3.31 -15.58
CA ALA A 290 34.55 2.24 -16.32
C ALA A 290 34.15 2.66 -17.74
N TRP A 291 33.67 3.90 -17.93
CA TRP A 291 33.39 4.48 -19.26
C TRP A 291 34.66 4.70 -20.09
N ALA A 292 35.78 5.12 -19.48
CA ALA A 292 37.06 5.25 -20.17
C ALA A 292 37.60 3.89 -20.66
N VAL A 293 37.49 2.84 -19.83
CA VAL A 293 37.85 1.47 -20.22
C VAL A 293 36.91 0.92 -21.29
N LEU A 294 35.60 1.17 -21.20
CA LEU A 294 34.66 0.81 -22.26
C LEU A 294 35.00 1.51 -23.58
N ALA A 295 35.34 2.80 -23.56
CA ALA A 295 35.74 3.53 -24.76
C ALA A 295 37.01 2.94 -25.39
N TYR A 296 38.05 2.66 -24.58
CA TYR A 296 39.25 1.95 -25.02
C TYR A 296 38.92 0.61 -25.69
N LEU A 297 38.06 -0.21 -25.09
CA LEU A 297 37.65 -1.51 -25.65
C LEU A 297 36.83 -1.38 -26.94
N CYS A 298 35.96 -0.36 -27.05
CA CYS A 298 35.22 -0.06 -28.27
C CYS A 298 36.16 0.32 -29.44
N ILE A 299 37.26 1.00 -29.15
CA ILE A 299 38.30 1.36 -30.13
C ILE A 299 39.15 0.14 -30.47
N ASP A 300 39.64 -0.60 -29.46
CA ASP A 300 40.54 -1.74 -29.65
C ASP A 300 39.89 -2.91 -30.42
N PHE A 301 38.57 -3.09 -30.28
CA PHE A 301 37.82 -4.16 -30.94
C PHE A 301 37.17 -3.76 -32.27
N GLY A 302 37.44 -2.55 -32.78
CA GLY A 302 36.87 -2.07 -34.05
C GLY A 302 35.34 -1.85 -33.99
N PHE A 303 34.79 -1.59 -32.80
CA PHE A 303 33.35 -1.33 -32.61
C PHE A 303 33.00 0.15 -32.82
N TRP A 304 33.90 1.06 -32.43
CA TRP A 304 33.71 2.51 -32.54
C TRP A 304 33.35 2.96 -33.96
N ASN A 305 34.09 2.48 -34.97
CA ASN A 305 33.89 2.83 -36.37
C ASN A 305 32.58 2.25 -36.95
N LYS A 306 32.06 1.16 -36.37
CA LYS A 306 30.77 0.57 -36.74
C LYS A 306 29.57 1.35 -36.19
N VAL A 307 29.77 2.13 -35.13
CA VAL A 307 28.74 2.99 -34.52
C VAL A 307 28.77 4.41 -35.10
N PHE A 308 29.96 5.00 -35.26
CA PHE A 308 30.11 6.41 -35.61
C PHE A 308 30.57 6.68 -37.05
N ALA A 309 30.79 5.63 -37.86
CA ALA A 309 31.19 5.72 -39.28
C ALA A 309 32.38 6.66 -39.55
N VAL A 310 33.36 6.68 -38.64
CA VAL A 310 34.48 7.63 -38.68
C VAL A 310 35.46 7.28 -39.80
N GLY A 311 36.08 8.30 -40.40
CA GLY A 311 37.04 8.14 -41.49
C GLY A 311 38.32 7.43 -41.06
N SER A 312 38.77 6.49 -41.89
CA SER A 312 39.99 5.69 -41.71
C SER A 312 41.22 6.57 -41.49
N GLY A 313 41.92 6.36 -40.37
CA GLY A 313 43.13 7.11 -40.00
C GLY A 313 42.96 8.01 -38.77
N THR A 314 41.73 8.23 -38.29
CA THR A 314 41.49 8.91 -37.00
C THR A 314 41.71 8.00 -35.77
N ASP A 315 41.90 6.70 -36.00
CA ASP A 315 41.98 5.65 -34.98
C ASP A 315 43.12 5.86 -33.97
N GLN A 316 44.26 6.41 -34.42
CA GLN A 316 45.39 6.74 -33.55
C GLN A 316 45.03 7.80 -32.50
N LEU A 317 44.30 8.85 -32.92
CA LEU A 317 43.85 9.94 -32.06
C LEU A 317 42.90 9.42 -30.97
N TYR A 318 41.94 8.57 -31.36
CA TYR A 318 41.02 7.95 -30.40
C TYR A 318 41.74 6.98 -29.46
N ARG A 319 42.67 6.16 -29.97
CA ARG A 319 43.47 5.23 -29.14
C ARG A 319 44.30 6.00 -28.11
N ALA A 320 45.08 6.99 -28.53
CA ALA A 320 45.85 7.87 -27.64
C ALA A 320 44.95 8.59 -26.62
N GLY A 321 43.83 9.17 -27.08
CA GLY A 321 42.84 9.81 -26.22
C GLY A 321 42.27 8.87 -25.17
N SER A 322 41.96 7.61 -25.50
CA SER A 322 41.45 6.63 -24.55
C SER A 322 42.49 6.18 -23.51
N GLU A 323 43.77 6.05 -23.89
CA GLU A 323 44.86 5.81 -22.93
C GLU A 323 45.03 6.99 -21.95
N VAL A 324 44.90 8.24 -22.44
CA VAL A 324 44.87 9.44 -21.58
C VAL A 324 43.62 9.46 -20.68
N MET A 325 42.43 9.12 -21.19
CA MET A 325 41.20 9.04 -20.38
C MET A 325 41.34 8.05 -19.22
N ILE A 326 41.96 6.88 -19.44
CA ILE A 326 42.20 5.89 -18.38
C ILE A 326 43.15 6.46 -17.32
N ALA A 327 44.25 7.13 -17.72
CA ALA A 327 45.16 7.76 -16.78
C ALA A 327 44.48 8.88 -15.96
N VAL A 328 43.76 9.78 -16.62
CA VAL A 328 42.98 10.87 -15.99
C VAL A 328 41.97 10.33 -14.98
N THR A 329 41.14 9.36 -15.40
CA THR A 329 40.07 8.82 -14.54
C THR A 329 40.60 7.97 -13.39
N MET A 330 41.74 7.29 -13.56
CA MET A 330 42.42 6.59 -12.46
C MET A 330 42.96 7.56 -11.39
N VAL A 331 43.47 8.75 -11.77
CA VAL A 331 43.85 9.79 -10.79
C VAL A 331 42.63 10.30 -10.02
N ILE A 332 41.53 10.60 -10.72
CA ILE A 332 40.28 11.07 -10.11
C ILE A 332 39.72 10.00 -9.16
N PHE A 333 39.72 8.72 -9.58
CA PHE A 333 39.33 7.58 -8.75
C PHE A 333 40.16 7.49 -7.47
N LEU A 334 41.49 7.47 -7.58
CA LEU A 334 42.39 7.30 -6.44
C LEU A 334 42.21 8.45 -5.42
N TYR A 335 42.06 9.68 -5.89
CA TYR A 335 41.81 10.86 -5.06
C TYR A 335 40.45 10.81 -4.35
N ALA A 336 39.37 10.52 -5.10
CA ALA A 336 38.00 10.48 -4.58
C ALA A 336 37.79 9.33 -3.60
N TYR A 337 38.31 8.14 -3.92
CA TYR A 337 38.19 6.94 -3.08
C TYR A 337 38.97 7.10 -1.77
N LEU A 338 40.25 7.45 -1.83
CA LEU A 338 41.06 7.62 -0.61
C LEU A 338 40.72 8.90 0.19
N ASN A 339 39.92 9.82 -0.36
CA ASN A 339 39.50 11.09 0.24
C ASN A 339 40.70 11.93 0.73
N LEU A 340 41.69 12.11 -0.15
CA LEU A 340 42.97 12.77 0.16
C LEU A 340 42.79 14.25 0.55
N ASN A 341 41.64 14.85 0.20
CA ASN A 341 41.26 16.21 0.57
C ASN A 341 41.18 16.44 2.09
N ARG A 342 40.82 15.41 2.89
CA ARG A 342 40.60 15.56 4.35
C ARG A 342 41.87 15.88 5.14
N TRP A 343 43.06 15.53 4.61
CA TRP A 343 44.28 15.46 5.43
C TRP A 343 45.24 16.63 5.24
N HIS A 344 45.58 17.00 3.99
CA HIS A 344 46.39 18.19 3.71
C HIS A 344 46.05 18.80 2.34
N VAL A 345 45.88 20.13 2.29
CA VAL A 345 45.64 20.91 1.05
C VAL A 345 46.70 20.64 -0.03
N ARG A 346 47.94 20.32 0.39
CA ARG A 346 49.05 19.91 -0.50
C ARG A 346 48.68 18.75 -1.43
N TYR A 347 47.87 17.78 -1.00
CA TYR A 347 47.43 16.67 -1.87
C TYR A 347 46.42 17.11 -2.93
N SER A 348 45.58 18.10 -2.64
CA SER A 348 44.67 18.71 -3.62
C SER A 348 45.45 19.46 -4.71
N HIS A 349 46.47 20.24 -4.33
CA HIS A 349 47.36 20.89 -5.31
C HIS A 349 48.13 19.90 -6.19
N VAL A 350 48.71 18.84 -5.60
CA VAL A 350 49.39 17.79 -6.39
C VAL A 350 48.41 17.12 -7.36
N MET A 351 47.21 16.74 -6.90
CA MET A 351 46.18 16.16 -7.76
C MET A 351 45.76 17.09 -8.90
N LEU A 352 45.55 18.39 -8.61
CA LEU A 352 45.19 19.39 -9.62
C LEU A 352 46.29 19.57 -10.67
N ILE A 353 47.56 19.64 -10.26
CA ILE A 353 48.71 19.75 -11.18
C ILE A 353 48.81 18.49 -12.06
N THR A 354 48.70 17.29 -11.48
CA THR A 354 48.68 16.04 -12.25
C THR A 354 47.49 15.97 -13.21
N LEU A 355 46.30 16.41 -12.80
CA LEU A 355 45.09 16.41 -13.63
C LEU A 355 45.19 17.39 -14.80
N LEU A 356 45.75 18.59 -14.57
CA LEU A 356 46.01 19.58 -15.62
C LEU A 356 47.06 19.07 -16.62
N ALA A 357 48.16 18.47 -16.13
CA ALA A 357 49.19 17.88 -16.98
C ALA A 357 48.63 16.74 -17.86
N LEU A 358 47.83 15.84 -17.29
CA LEU A 358 47.21 14.74 -18.03
C LEU A 358 46.12 15.22 -18.99
N THR A 359 45.29 16.19 -18.61
CA THR A 359 44.29 16.77 -19.52
C THR A 359 44.95 17.54 -20.68
N GLY A 360 46.12 18.14 -20.44
CA GLY A 360 46.94 18.76 -21.49
C GLY A 360 47.40 17.78 -22.58
N LEU A 361 47.46 16.48 -22.28
CA LEU A 361 47.80 15.44 -23.27
C LEU A 361 46.73 15.30 -24.36
N PHE A 362 45.47 15.69 -24.13
CA PHE A 362 44.46 15.71 -25.22
C PHE A 362 44.78 16.75 -26.29
N ALA A 363 45.41 17.88 -25.92
CA ALA A 363 45.87 18.86 -26.91
C ALA A 363 47.11 18.35 -27.68
N LEU A 364 47.99 17.59 -27.00
CA LEU A 364 49.12 16.92 -27.65
C LEU A 364 48.66 15.80 -28.60
N ALA A 365 47.57 15.10 -28.26
CA ALA A 365 47.00 14.02 -29.08
C ALA A 365 46.64 14.47 -30.51
N LEU A 366 46.19 15.72 -30.65
CA LEU A 366 45.83 16.34 -31.93
C LEU A 366 47.04 16.64 -32.83
N TYR A 367 48.26 16.62 -32.28
CA TYR A 367 49.51 16.88 -33.01
C TYR A 367 50.36 15.62 -33.17
N ASP A 368 50.58 14.86 -32.09
CA ASP A 368 51.27 13.57 -32.11
C ASP A 368 50.56 12.58 -31.16
N PRO A 369 49.71 11.68 -31.70
CA PRO A 369 49.07 10.62 -30.92
C PRO A 369 50.09 9.66 -30.28
N SER A 370 51.20 9.35 -30.94
CA SER A 370 52.19 8.37 -30.48
C SER A 370 52.91 8.87 -29.23
N ILE A 371 53.51 10.06 -29.28
CA ILE A 371 54.14 10.70 -28.10
C ILE A 371 53.13 10.80 -26.96
N THR A 372 51.89 11.19 -27.26
CA THR A 372 50.81 11.30 -26.29
C THR A 372 50.53 9.99 -25.57
N ALA A 373 50.33 8.89 -26.30
CA ALA A 373 50.12 7.57 -25.71
C ALA A 373 51.36 7.08 -24.94
N GLY A 374 52.57 7.37 -25.41
CA GLY A 374 53.80 7.03 -24.68
C GLY A 374 53.87 7.71 -23.31
N ILE A 375 53.51 8.99 -23.23
CA ILE A 375 53.40 9.72 -21.96
C ILE A 375 52.26 9.16 -21.10
N ALA A 376 51.11 8.82 -21.69
CA ALA A 376 49.98 8.21 -20.96
C ALA A 376 50.36 6.85 -20.34
N ARG A 377 51.05 5.98 -21.09
CA ARG A 377 51.57 4.68 -20.62
C ARG A 377 52.54 4.86 -19.45
N MET A 378 53.49 5.79 -19.56
CA MET A 378 54.41 6.12 -18.46
C MET A 378 53.68 6.67 -17.23
N ALA A 379 52.71 7.57 -17.42
CA ALA A 379 51.94 8.15 -16.33
C ALA A 379 51.06 7.10 -15.61
N LEU A 380 50.45 6.17 -16.35
CA LEU A 380 49.66 5.08 -15.77
C LEU A 380 50.55 4.11 -14.95
N ALA A 381 51.75 3.80 -15.44
CA ALA A 381 52.73 3.00 -14.69
C ALA A 381 53.22 3.71 -13.42
N ALA A 382 53.55 5.01 -13.52
CA ALA A 382 53.94 5.83 -12.37
C ALA A 382 52.81 5.95 -11.33
N LEU A 383 51.56 6.12 -11.78
CA LEU A 383 50.37 6.13 -10.95
C LEU A 383 50.15 4.79 -10.24
N GLY A 384 50.38 3.66 -10.93
CA GLY A 384 50.37 2.33 -10.32
C GLY A 384 51.37 2.21 -9.16
N GLY A 385 52.62 2.62 -9.38
CA GLY A 385 53.68 2.58 -8.36
C GLY A 385 53.45 3.54 -7.18
N VAL A 386 53.22 4.83 -7.46
CA VAL A 386 52.98 5.86 -6.43
C VAL A 386 51.68 5.58 -5.67
N GLY A 387 50.62 5.14 -6.37
CA GLY A 387 49.37 4.72 -5.79
C GLY A 387 49.53 3.53 -4.84
N PHE A 388 50.34 2.53 -5.20
CA PHE A 388 50.62 1.40 -4.31
C PHE A 388 51.32 1.83 -3.02
N VAL A 389 52.35 2.68 -3.13
CA VAL A 389 53.06 3.22 -1.95
C VAL A 389 52.11 4.02 -1.06
N LEU A 390 51.25 4.86 -1.64
CA LEU A 390 50.24 5.63 -0.92
C LEU A 390 49.20 4.73 -0.22
N ILE A 391 48.66 3.73 -0.93
CA ILE A 391 47.68 2.77 -0.40
C ILE A 391 48.29 1.97 0.74
N VAL A 392 49.51 1.44 0.60
CA VAL A 392 50.19 0.69 1.67
C VAL A 392 50.49 1.60 2.87
N ALA A 393 50.96 2.83 2.64
CA ALA A 393 51.23 3.78 3.72
C ALA A 393 49.98 4.19 4.52
N LEU A 394 48.81 4.30 3.85
CA LEU A 394 47.53 4.57 4.51
C LEU A 394 46.96 3.33 5.19
N ALA A 395 47.07 2.15 4.57
CA ALA A 395 46.63 0.88 5.15
C ALA A 395 47.40 0.54 6.43
N LEU A 396 48.73 0.77 6.46
CA LEU A 396 49.56 0.63 7.66
C LEU A 396 49.22 1.65 8.76
N ARG A 397 48.52 2.75 8.43
CA ARG A 397 47.97 3.73 9.37
C ARG A 397 46.52 3.43 9.78
N GLY A 398 45.97 2.28 9.38
CA GLY A 398 44.63 1.82 9.76
C GLY A 398 43.48 2.40 8.92
N TYR A 399 43.72 2.87 7.69
CA TYR A 399 42.67 3.45 6.85
C TYR A 399 41.89 2.35 6.12
N ASP A 400 40.66 2.06 6.54
CA ASP A 400 39.83 0.98 5.98
C ASP A 400 39.72 1.00 4.45
N ARG A 401 39.54 2.18 3.85
CA ARG A 401 39.49 2.33 2.38
C ARG A 401 40.78 1.87 1.71
N ALA A 402 41.93 2.22 2.27
CA ALA A 402 43.21 1.80 1.73
C ALA A 402 43.40 0.29 1.89
N ILE A 403 43.01 -0.28 3.05
CA ILE A 403 43.03 -1.74 3.30
C ILE A 403 42.18 -2.49 2.27
N MET A 404 40.95 -2.04 2.02
CA MET A 404 40.03 -2.64 1.04
C MET A 404 40.53 -2.56 -0.40
N LEU A 405 41.38 -1.58 -0.74
CA LEU A 405 41.90 -1.39 -2.10
C LEU A 405 43.15 -2.24 -2.40
N VAL A 406 43.88 -2.73 -1.39
CA VAL A 406 45.13 -3.51 -1.57
C VAL A 406 44.96 -4.69 -2.55
N PRO A 407 43.93 -5.57 -2.45
CA PRO A 407 43.83 -6.72 -3.34
C PRO A 407 43.65 -6.32 -4.80
N THR A 408 42.77 -5.34 -5.08
CA THR A 408 42.53 -4.82 -6.42
C THR A 408 43.76 -4.14 -7.00
N TRP A 409 44.52 -3.40 -6.17
CA TRP A 409 45.73 -2.72 -6.63
C TRP A 409 46.87 -3.69 -6.95
N LEU A 410 46.95 -4.84 -6.27
CA LEU A 410 47.87 -5.92 -6.65
C LEU A 410 47.51 -6.54 -8.01
N VAL A 411 46.22 -6.72 -8.31
CA VAL A 411 45.77 -7.16 -9.65
C VAL A 411 46.08 -6.11 -10.72
N PHE A 412 45.90 -4.83 -10.42
CA PHE A 412 46.28 -3.74 -11.33
C PHE A 412 47.80 -3.67 -11.59
N LEU A 413 48.65 -3.88 -10.58
CA LEU A 413 50.09 -3.99 -10.76
C LEU A 413 50.50 -5.21 -11.59
N ALA A 414 49.85 -6.36 -11.40
CA ALA A 414 50.07 -7.55 -12.22
C ALA A 414 49.65 -7.31 -13.69
N TRP A 415 48.54 -6.62 -13.91
CA TRP A 415 48.11 -6.20 -15.25
C TRP A 415 49.11 -5.23 -15.90
N LEU A 416 49.59 -4.21 -15.17
CA LEU A 416 50.62 -3.29 -15.67
C LEU A 416 51.92 -4.02 -16.05
N ALA A 417 52.34 -5.03 -15.26
CA ALA A 417 53.49 -5.85 -15.59
C ALA A 417 53.27 -6.70 -16.86
N GLY A 418 52.09 -7.33 -17.00
CA GLY A 418 51.71 -8.07 -18.21
C GLY A 418 51.67 -7.20 -19.46
N THR A 419 51.03 -6.04 -19.39
CA THR A 419 51.02 -5.04 -20.47
C THR A 419 52.42 -4.57 -20.80
N GLY A 420 53.28 -4.32 -19.81
CA GLY A 420 54.68 -3.97 -20.02
C GLY A 420 55.47 -5.03 -20.80
N LEU A 421 55.29 -6.32 -20.46
CA LEU A 421 55.94 -7.44 -21.15
C LEU A 421 55.42 -7.66 -22.58
N ALA A 422 54.11 -7.49 -22.81
CA ALA A 422 53.53 -7.55 -24.15
C ALA A 422 54.02 -6.40 -25.03
N VAL A 423 53.90 -5.16 -24.55
CA VAL A 423 54.29 -3.93 -25.28
C VAL A 423 55.81 -3.88 -25.53
N SER A 424 56.63 -4.49 -24.66
CA SER A 424 58.08 -4.66 -24.89
C SER A 424 58.45 -5.87 -25.77
N GLY A 425 57.49 -6.59 -26.34
CA GLY A 425 57.73 -7.75 -27.21
C GLY A 425 58.29 -9.00 -26.51
N ARG A 426 58.24 -9.07 -25.17
CA ARG A 426 58.71 -10.24 -24.40
C ARG A 426 57.62 -11.30 -24.20
N LEU A 427 56.35 -10.89 -24.21
CA LEU A 427 55.20 -11.79 -24.15
C LEU A 427 54.56 -11.90 -25.55
N VAL A 428 55.10 -12.80 -26.38
CA VAL A 428 54.60 -13.06 -27.74
C VAL A 428 53.54 -14.16 -27.69
N SER A 429 52.27 -13.78 -27.89
CA SER A 429 51.14 -14.69 -28.03
C SER A 429 49.92 -13.92 -28.55
N ASP A 430 49.18 -14.49 -29.51
CA ASP A 430 47.95 -13.90 -30.05
C ASP A 430 46.86 -13.71 -28.98
N LEU A 431 46.92 -14.53 -27.91
CA LEU A 431 46.02 -14.45 -26.76
C LEU A 431 46.39 -13.32 -25.78
N ALA A 432 47.56 -12.68 -25.91
CA ALA A 432 48.01 -11.65 -24.97
C ALA A 432 47.11 -10.40 -24.99
N GLN A 433 46.73 -9.90 -26.17
CA GLN A 433 45.86 -8.72 -26.27
C GLN A 433 44.44 -8.99 -25.73
N PRO A 434 43.75 -10.10 -26.09
CA PRO A 434 42.52 -10.53 -25.42
C PRO A 434 42.68 -10.69 -23.90
N ALA A 435 43.71 -11.38 -23.42
CA ALA A 435 43.92 -11.60 -21.99
C ALA A 435 44.12 -10.30 -21.21
N LEU A 436 44.84 -9.32 -21.77
CA LEU A 436 45.00 -8.00 -21.17
C LEU A 436 43.72 -7.16 -21.24
N ALA A 437 42.91 -7.26 -22.30
CA ALA A 437 41.60 -6.63 -22.35
C ALA A 437 40.65 -7.18 -21.26
N GLY A 438 40.57 -8.51 -21.12
CA GLY A 438 39.81 -9.15 -20.04
C GLY A 438 40.34 -8.83 -18.64
N GLY A 439 41.67 -8.74 -18.48
CA GLY A 439 42.32 -8.32 -17.24
C GLY A 439 42.01 -6.88 -16.84
N LEU A 440 41.89 -5.96 -17.81
CA LEU A 440 41.49 -4.58 -17.55
C LEU A 440 40.04 -4.50 -17.07
N VAL A 441 39.13 -5.29 -17.66
CA VAL A 441 37.74 -5.40 -17.18
C VAL A 441 37.67 -6.02 -15.79
N LEU A 442 38.51 -7.01 -15.48
CA LEU A 442 38.61 -7.59 -14.14
C LEU A 442 39.07 -6.55 -13.10
N VAL A 443 40.03 -5.68 -13.44
CA VAL A 443 40.44 -4.56 -12.58
C VAL A 443 39.26 -3.61 -12.33
N VAL A 444 38.54 -3.17 -13.37
CA VAL A 444 37.37 -2.28 -13.20
C VAL A 444 36.26 -2.96 -12.40
N LEU A 445 36.03 -4.26 -12.59
CA LEU A 445 35.05 -5.04 -11.82
C LEU A 445 35.42 -5.10 -10.34
N LEU A 446 36.68 -5.33 -10.02
CA LEU A 446 37.19 -5.32 -8.64
C LEU A 446 37.18 -3.92 -8.01
N LEU A 447 37.40 -2.86 -8.79
CA LEU A 447 37.24 -1.47 -8.34
C LEU A 447 35.75 -1.17 -8.05
N GLY A 448 34.85 -1.51 -8.96
CA GLY A 448 33.40 -1.38 -8.75
C GLY A 448 32.90 -2.18 -7.55
N PHE A 449 33.42 -3.39 -7.34
CA PHE A 449 33.09 -4.25 -6.20
C PHE A 449 33.65 -3.69 -4.87
N THR A 450 34.90 -3.23 -4.81
CA THR A 450 35.47 -2.61 -3.60
C THR A 450 34.83 -1.26 -3.25
N VAL A 451 34.32 -0.52 -4.25
CA VAL A 451 33.49 0.67 -4.06
C VAL A 451 32.10 0.31 -3.54
N MET A 452 31.45 -0.69 -4.13
CA MET A 452 30.16 -1.20 -3.65
C MET A 452 30.27 -1.72 -2.20
N GLN A 453 31.26 -2.57 -1.91
CA GLN A 453 31.51 -3.08 -0.57
C GLN A 453 31.72 -1.93 0.42
N HIS A 454 32.58 -0.94 0.13
CA HIS A 454 32.77 0.17 1.06
C HIS A 454 31.49 1.00 1.26
N ALA A 455 30.77 1.32 0.19
CA ALA A 455 29.60 2.20 0.24
C ALA A 455 28.31 1.54 0.77
N PHE A 456 28.23 0.21 0.79
CA PHE A 456 27.07 -0.55 1.29
C PHE A 456 27.36 -1.36 2.56
N ALA A 457 28.59 -1.81 2.84
CA ALA A 457 28.94 -2.40 4.14
C ALA A 457 28.81 -1.35 5.27
N GLY A 458 29.04 -0.08 4.98
CA GLY A 458 28.73 1.04 5.88
C GLY A 458 27.23 1.17 6.25
N GLY A 459 26.33 0.46 5.56
CA GLY A 459 24.91 0.36 5.91
C GLY A 459 24.57 -0.79 6.88
N ALA A 460 25.54 -1.66 7.23
CA ALA A 460 25.29 -2.86 8.01
C ALA A 460 26.36 -3.20 9.07
N ILE A 461 27.65 -2.86 8.85
CA ILE A 461 28.77 -3.35 9.68
C ILE A 461 29.87 -2.29 9.86
N THR A 462 29.54 -1.01 10.11
CA THR A 462 30.57 0.01 10.41
C THR A 462 30.10 1.09 11.38
N GLN A 463 29.97 0.73 12.66
CA GLN A 463 29.92 1.72 13.75
C GLN A 463 31.34 2.25 14.05
N GLY A 464 31.62 3.47 13.59
CA GLY A 464 32.88 4.20 13.82
C GLY A 464 33.76 4.33 12.56
N GLN A 465 34.53 5.39 12.36
CA GLN A 465 34.72 6.59 13.20
C GLN A 465 34.17 7.87 12.53
N VAL A 466 32.98 8.29 12.96
CA VAL A 466 32.77 9.70 13.32
C VAL A 466 33.61 9.94 14.58
N ASP A 467 34.31 11.06 14.74
CA ASP A 467 35.13 11.26 15.95
C ASP A 467 34.27 11.16 17.23
N ASP A 468 34.81 10.75 18.38
CA ASP A 468 33.98 10.61 19.59
C ASP A 468 33.40 11.96 20.06
N SER A 469 34.06 13.09 19.76
CA SER A 469 33.48 14.43 19.95
C SER A 469 32.34 14.70 18.96
N GLU A 470 32.61 14.57 17.66
CA GLU A 470 31.69 14.78 16.53
C GLU A 470 30.46 13.86 16.60
N ARG A 471 30.62 12.63 17.10
CA ARG A 471 29.57 11.62 17.27
C ARG A 471 28.68 11.91 18.47
N LYS A 472 29.24 12.51 19.53
CA LYS A 472 28.46 13.05 20.65
C LYS A 472 27.74 14.33 20.25
N ALA A 473 28.40 15.23 19.52
CA ALA A 473 27.78 16.45 18.99
C ALA A 473 26.58 16.13 18.07
N LEU A 474 26.76 15.26 17.08
CA LEU A 474 25.66 14.83 16.20
C LEU A 474 24.56 14.05 16.94
N ALA A 475 24.88 13.35 18.04
CA ALA A 475 23.86 12.72 18.89
C ALA A 475 23.08 13.72 19.75
N LEU A 476 23.70 14.83 20.17
CA LEU A 476 23.07 15.94 20.91
C LEU A 476 22.18 16.79 19.99
N THR A 477 22.73 17.26 18.86
CA THR A 477 21.95 17.96 17.83
C THR A 477 20.81 17.07 17.30
N GLY A 478 21.06 15.76 17.17
CA GLY A 478 20.06 14.77 16.75
C GLY A 478 19.00 14.40 17.81
N SER A 479 19.19 14.74 19.09
CA SER A 479 18.17 14.55 20.14
C SER A 479 17.36 15.81 20.44
N GLY A 480 17.76 16.96 19.90
CA GLY A 480 17.20 18.27 20.27
C GLY A 480 17.73 18.80 21.61
N ASP A 481 18.79 18.21 22.16
CA ASP A 481 19.46 18.69 23.36
C ASP A 481 20.33 19.92 23.02
N MET A 482 19.88 21.10 23.44
CA MET A 482 20.66 22.35 23.38
C MET A 482 21.83 22.27 24.36
N ILE A 483 22.96 22.91 24.05
CA ILE A 483 24.11 22.94 24.95
C ILE A 483 23.85 23.97 26.05
N TRP A 484 24.19 23.63 27.30
CA TRP A 484 24.23 24.56 28.43
C TRP A 484 25.56 24.43 29.15
N ASP A 485 26.28 25.53 29.30
CA ASP A 485 27.64 25.54 29.84
C ASP A 485 27.85 26.78 30.70
N TRP A 486 28.03 26.58 32.02
CA TRP A 486 28.23 27.66 32.98
C TRP A 486 29.69 27.67 33.46
N ASP A 487 30.43 28.70 33.10
CA ASP A 487 31.72 29.00 33.71
C ASP A 487 31.48 29.63 35.09
N VAL A 488 31.92 28.93 36.14
CA VAL A 488 31.60 29.28 37.53
C VAL A 488 32.55 30.35 38.06
N LEU A 489 33.74 30.49 37.47
CA LEU A 489 34.72 31.52 37.85
C LEU A 489 34.41 32.87 37.18
N ALA A 490 33.90 32.86 35.96
CA ALA A 490 33.47 34.07 35.24
C ALA A 490 32.03 34.52 35.57
N ASP A 491 31.23 33.66 36.23
CA ASP A 491 29.76 33.66 36.19
C ASP A 491 29.24 33.97 34.78
N GLN A 492 29.51 33.04 33.85
CA GLN A 492 29.05 33.16 32.47
C GLN A 492 28.41 31.84 32.01
N ILE A 493 27.09 31.85 31.89
CA ILE A 493 26.35 30.85 31.12
C ILE A 493 26.54 31.16 29.63
N VAL A 494 26.82 30.12 28.85
CA VAL A 494 26.72 30.07 27.40
C VAL A 494 25.72 28.97 27.06
N THR A 495 24.85 29.22 26.08
CA THR A 495 23.91 28.22 25.56
C THR A 495 23.93 28.21 24.04
N SER A 496 23.46 27.13 23.40
CA SER A 496 23.42 27.08 21.94
C SER A 496 22.24 27.90 21.40
N ALA A 497 22.41 28.49 20.20
CA ALA A 497 21.49 29.50 19.67
C ALA A 497 20.05 29.00 19.46
N GLU A 498 19.86 27.68 19.37
CA GLU A 498 18.56 27.02 19.26
C GLU A 498 17.70 27.21 20.53
N ALA A 499 18.32 27.39 21.70
CA ALA A 499 17.64 27.70 22.96
C ALA A 499 17.10 29.14 23.02
N GLU A 500 17.70 30.05 22.25
CA GLU A 500 17.24 31.43 22.12
C GLU A 500 16.16 31.50 21.02
N GLU A 501 16.33 30.75 19.93
CA GLU A 501 15.38 30.64 18.82
C GLU A 501 14.04 30.02 19.26
N SER A 502 14.05 28.95 20.07
CA SER A 502 12.83 28.33 20.60
C SER A 502 11.99 29.27 21.48
N LEU A 503 12.65 30.14 22.25
CA LEU A 503 12.03 31.16 23.10
C LEU A 503 11.71 32.49 22.36
N GLY A 504 12.04 32.60 21.07
CA GLY A 504 11.89 33.83 20.28
C GLY A 504 12.81 34.98 20.72
N LEU A 505 13.90 34.69 21.43
CA LEU A 505 14.84 35.67 21.93
C LEU A 505 15.86 36.08 20.86
N LYS A 506 16.37 37.31 20.97
CA LYS A 506 17.51 37.74 20.14
C LYS A 506 18.79 37.05 20.63
N ARG A 507 19.68 36.68 19.71
CA ARG A 507 20.94 36.00 20.06
C ARG A 507 21.77 36.76 21.09
N GLY A 508 22.39 36.05 22.04
CA GLY A 508 23.18 36.63 23.12
C GLY A 508 22.33 37.27 24.22
N ARG A 509 21.18 36.67 24.55
CA ARG A 509 20.25 37.06 25.63
C ARG A 509 20.14 36.04 26.75
N LEU A 510 20.47 34.79 26.49
CA LEU A 510 20.69 33.75 27.50
C LEU A 510 22.19 33.52 27.77
N GLU A 511 23.07 34.18 27.03
CA GLU A 511 24.51 34.27 27.34
C GLU A 511 24.77 35.36 28.39
N GLY A 512 25.38 35.00 29.52
CA GLY A 512 25.69 35.95 30.61
C GLY A 512 25.57 35.36 32.02
N PRO A 513 25.58 36.22 33.07
CA PRO A 513 25.49 35.81 34.48
C PRO A 513 24.31 34.90 34.82
N ALA A 514 24.52 33.91 35.69
CA ALA A 514 23.47 32.96 36.09
C ALA A 514 22.27 33.63 36.79
N ARG A 515 22.47 34.82 37.36
CA ARG A 515 21.39 35.68 37.87
C ARG A 515 20.47 36.23 36.77
N ASP A 516 20.95 36.48 35.56
CA ASP A 516 20.17 37.12 34.49
C ASP A 516 19.13 36.14 33.90
N TRP A 517 19.37 34.82 34.04
CA TRP A 517 18.39 33.77 33.75
C TRP A 517 17.12 33.85 34.63
N LEU A 518 17.20 34.47 35.82
CA LEU A 518 16.05 34.56 36.73
C LEU A 518 14.89 35.36 36.11
N ASP A 519 15.16 36.35 35.25
CA ASP A 519 14.13 37.18 34.59
C ASP A 519 13.38 36.46 33.46
N TYR A 520 13.96 35.37 32.95
CA TYR A 520 13.32 34.45 32.02
C TYR A 520 12.62 33.28 32.75
N LEU A 521 13.06 32.93 33.95
CA LEU A 521 12.43 31.86 34.75
C LEU A 521 11.10 32.27 35.39
N HIS A 522 10.14 31.34 35.37
CA HIS A 522 8.85 31.47 36.04
C HIS A 522 9.03 31.69 37.55
N PRO A 523 8.29 32.61 38.22
CA PRO A 523 8.54 33.00 39.60
C PRO A 523 8.67 31.85 40.61
N GLN A 524 7.79 30.84 40.53
CA GLN A 524 7.81 29.65 41.40
C GLN A 524 9.07 28.77 41.24
N ASP A 525 9.78 28.89 40.12
CA ASP A 525 10.90 28.00 39.77
C ASP A 525 12.26 28.64 40.11
N ARG A 526 12.29 29.95 40.37
CA ARG A 526 13.51 30.77 40.59
C ARG A 526 14.33 30.34 41.81
N GLU A 527 13.71 30.25 42.99
CA GLU A 527 14.40 29.85 44.22
C GLU A 527 14.99 28.44 44.10
N ARG A 528 14.21 27.52 43.52
CA ARG A 528 14.62 26.14 43.27
C ARG A 528 15.80 26.06 42.29
N PHE A 529 15.81 26.90 41.24
CA PHE A 529 16.93 26.99 40.31
C PHE A 529 18.20 27.47 41.01
N LYS A 530 18.12 28.58 41.75
CA LYS A 530 19.26 29.10 42.51
C LYS A 530 19.83 28.06 43.49
N ALA A 531 18.97 27.48 44.34
CA ALA A 531 19.38 26.46 45.31
C ALA A 531 19.98 25.20 44.64
N THR A 532 19.60 24.89 43.40
CA THR A 532 20.17 23.76 42.63
C THR A 532 21.57 24.10 42.08
N LEU A 533 21.84 25.36 41.70
CA LEU A 533 23.19 25.81 41.33
C LEU A 533 24.11 25.90 42.55
N ASP A 534 23.66 26.59 43.61
CA ASP A 534 24.39 26.77 44.87
C ASP A 534 24.85 25.41 45.43
N ALA A 535 23.94 24.42 45.51
CA ALA A 535 24.24 23.08 46.00
C ALA A 535 25.22 22.28 45.11
N VAL A 536 25.29 22.54 43.80
CA VAL A 536 26.25 21.85 42.90
C VAL A 536 27.65 22.39 43.07
N VAL A 537 27.80 23.69 43.36
CA VAL A 537 29.09 24.29 43.73
C VAL A 537 29.54 23.78 45.10
N GLU A 538 28.66 23.81 46.10
CA GLU A 538 28.99 23.39 47.48
C GLU A 538 29.32 21.89 47.60
N THR A 539 28.51 21.00 47.00
CA THR A 539 28.72 19.54 47.11
C THR A 539 29.86 19.02 46.23
N ARG A 540 30.28 19.79 45.20
CA ARG A 540 31.39 19.51 44.26
C ARG A 540 31.27 18.20 43.47
N LYS A 541 30.20 17.41 43.66
CA LYS A 541 30.00 16.08 43.09
C LYS A 541 28.50 15.80 42.93
N GLY A 542 28.06 15.50 41.71
CA GLY A 542 26.68 15.09 41.48
C GLY A 542 26.28 15.04 40.02
N ARG A 543 24.96 15.08 39.79
CA ARG A 543 24.33 15.38 38.51
C ARG A 543 23.23 16.38 38.77
N LEU A 544 23.33 17.57 38.19
CA LEU A 544 22.22 18.51 38.14
C LEU A 544 21.15 17.91 37.22
N SER A 545 19.89 17.88 37.66
CA SER A 545 18.76 17.41 36.85
C SER A 545 17.49 18.12 37.30
N GLN A 546 17.19 19.28 36.70
CA GLN A 546 16.03 20.09 37.03
C GLN A 546 15.04 20.14 35.86
N THR A 547 13.80 20.51 36.15
CA THR A 547 12.81 20.92 35.15
C THR A 547 12.15 22.19 35.67
N PHE A 548 12.03 23.19 34.81
CA PHE A 548 11.58 24.55 35.11
C PHE A 548 10.92 25.18 33.88
N ARG A 549 10.24 26.30 34.07
CA ARG A 549 9.56 27.05 33.01
C ARG A 549 10.34 28.31 32.65
N MET A 550 10.62 28.50 31.35
CA MET A 550 11.19 29.74 30.80
C MET A 550 10.14 30.50 29.99
N ARG A 551 10.21 31.83 30.03
CA ARG A 551 9.25 32.75 29.39
C ARG A 551 9.72 33.12 27.98
N ALA A 552 8.91 32.80 26.99
CA ALA A 552 9.13 33.17 25.60
C ALA A 552 8.87 34.68 25.36
N GLN A 553 9.27 35.20 24.20
CA GLN A 553 9.17 36.63 23.86
C GLN A 553 7.72 37.16 23.87
N ASP A 554 6.78 36.33 23.42
CA ASP A 554 5.33 36.55 23.41
C ASP A 554 4.66 36.30 24.78
N GLY A 555 5.42 35.86 25.78
CA GLY A 555 5.04 35.87 27.20
C GLY A 555 4.45 34.57 27.74
N HIS A 556 4.26 33.53 26.91
CA HIS A 556 3.91 32.20 27.40
C HIS A 556 5.13 31.50 28.04
N TYR A 557 4.88 30.40 28.74
CA TYR A 557 5.93 29.61 29.40
C TYR A 557 6.14 28.27 28.69
N GLN A 558 7.38 28.00 28.32
CA GLN A 558 7.87 26.73 27.80
C GLN A 558 8.54 25.92 28.91
N TRP A 559 8.42 24.59 28.88
CA TRP A 559 8.98 23.68 29.86
C TRP A 559 10.36 23.17 29.41
N PHE A 560 11.42 23.56 30.13
CA PHE A 560 12.77 23.07 29.87
C PHE A 560 13.25 22.10 30.94
N ARG A 561 14.10 21.16 30.52
CA ARG A 561 14.80 20.22 31.40
C ARG A 561 16.31 20.39 31.26
N LEU A 562 16.94 20.87 32.32
CA LEU A 562 18.40 21.04 32.42
C LEU A 562 19.04 19.80 33.07
N ARG A 563 20.10 19.26 32.45
CA ARG A 563 20.91 18.14 32.95
C ARG A 563 22.40 18.44 32.82
N ALA A 564 23.07 18.77 33.91
CA ALA A 564 24.49 19.17 33.91
C ALA A 564 25.35 18.38 34.91
N ARG A 565 26.68 18.51 34.79
CA ARG A 565 27.65 18.03 35.76
C ARG A 565 28.73 19.07 36.03
N PRO A 566 29.20 19.20 37.29
CA PRO A 566 30.38 20.00 37.60
C PRO A 566 31.65 19.34 37.04
N ILE A 567 32.58 20.17 36.59
CA ILE A 567 33.97 19.87 36.27
C ILE A 567 34.82 20.54 37.35
N LEU A 568 35.77 19.78 37.92
CA LEU A 568 36.64 20.26 38.98
C LEU A 568 37.98 20.76 38.42
N GLY A 569 38.51 21.82 39.02
CA GLY A 569 39.86 22.32 38.79
C GLY A 569 40.92 21.44 39.44
N SER A 570 42.19 21.78 39.22
CA SER A 570 43.35 21.12 39.85
C SER A 570 43.47 21.40 41.35
N ASP A 571 42.71 22.38 41.85
CA ASP A 571 42.52 22.75 43.25
C ASP A 571 41.39 21.96 43.95
N GLY A 572 40.48 21.34 43.18
CA GLY A 572 39.29 20.66 43.71
C GLY A 572 38.09 21.57 43.91
N GLU A 573 38.10 22.79 43.35
CA GLU A 573 36.92 23.66 43.24
C GLU A 573 36.13 23.38 41.95
N VAL A 574 34.86 23.79 41.88
CA VAL A 574 34.05 23.67 40.66
C VAL A 574 34.39 24.85 39.73
N ILE A 575 35.05 24.56 38.61
CA ILE A 575 35.42 25.59 37.62
C ILE A 575 34.33 25.83 36.57
N ARG A 576 33.54 24.79 36.24
CA ARG A 576 32.60 24.82 35.12
C ARG A 576 31.50 23.77 35.30
N CYS A 577 30.28 24.05 34.85
CA CYS A 577 29.16 23.11 34.84
C CYS A 577 28.63 22.92 33.42
N VAL A 578 28.93 21.77 32.80
CA VAL A 578 28.54 21.45 31.42
C VAL A 578 27.36 20.49 31.40
N GLY A 579 26.39 20.74 30.52
CA GLY A 579 25.16 19.96 30.43
C GLY A 579 24.36 20.16 29.16
N THR A 580 23.14 19.63 29.18
CA THR A 580 22.15 19.81 28.13
C THR A 580 20.87 20.42 28.67
N LEU A 581 20.25 21.27 27.84
CA LEU A 581 18.94 21.84 28.05
C LEU A 581 18.02 21.28 26.95
N LEU A 582 16.93 20.63 27.34
CA LEU A 582 15.97 20.04 26.40
C LEU A 582 14.61 20.72 26.59
N ASP A 583 14.03 21.23 25.51
CA ASP A 583 12.61 21.61 25.50
C ASP A 583 11.77 20.32 25.62
N ILE A 584 10.90 20.30 26.63
CA ILE A 584 9.97 19.21 26.89
C ILE A 584 8.51 19.69 26.83
N THR A 585 8.25 20.88 26.29
CA THR A 585 6.91 21.50 26.21
C THR A 585 5.92 20.59 25.50
N ASP A 586 6.24 20.07 24.31
CA ASP A 586 5.36 19.13 23.59
C ASP A 586 5.18 17.81 24.35
N MET A 587 6.22 17.27 24.98
CA MET A 587 6.09 16.07 25.83
C MET A 587 5.23 16.35 27.08
N LYS A 588 5.27 17.58 27.62
CA LYS A 588 4.46 17.99 28.77
C LYS A 588 3.00 18.18 28.39
N LEU A 589 2.73 18.92 27.32
CA LEU A 589 1.40 19.07 26.74
C LEU A 589 0.83 17.73 26.29
N ALA A 590 1.64 16.83 25.70
CA ALA A 590 1.22 15.47 25.38
C ALA A 590 0.96 14.62 26.62
N GLN A 591 1.75 14.75 27.69
CA GLN A 591 1.47 14.07 28.97
C GLN A 591 0.17 14.57 29.59
N GLU A 592 -0.06 15.88 29.59
CA GLU A 592 -1.27 16.51 30.14
C GLU A 592 -2.52 16.19 29.29
N ARG A 593 -2.40 16.17 27.96
CA ARG A 593 -3.42 15.66 27.04
C ARG A 593 -3.71 14.17 27.30
N LEU A 594 -2.69 13.30 27.33
CA LEU A 594 -2.89 11.87 27.60
C LEU A 594 -3.53 11.60 28.97
N LEU A 595 -3.20 12.39 30.00
CA LEU A 595 -3.87 12.30 31.31
C LEU A 595 -5.31 12.82 31.26
N SER A 596 -5.62 13.80 30.42
CA SER A 596 -6.98 14.29 30.18
C SER A 596 -7.82 13.29 29.38
N ASP A 597 -7.32 12.82 28.23
CA ASP A 597 -7.96 11.84 27.34
C ASP A 597 -8.18 10.48 28.03
N ALA A 598 -7.29 10.10 28.97
CA ALA A 598 -7.47 8.89 29.77
C ALA A 598 -8.71 8.95 30.70
N ILE A 599 -9.21 10.15 31.04
CA ILE A 599 -10.29 10.33 32.02
C ILE A 599 -11.50 11.16 31.51
N HIS A 600 -11.39 11.79 30.33
CA HIS A 600 -12.46 12.54 29.64
C HIS A 600 -12.72 11.99 28.24
N ASP A 601 -13.84 12.38 27.65
CA ASP A 601 -14.23 12.10 26.27
C ASP A 601 -13.74 13.21 25.33
N ASN A 602 -12.89 12.86 24.36
CA ASN A 602 -12.20 13.82 23.48
C ASN A 602 -13.13 14.72 22.64
N LEU A 603 -14.40 14.34 22.43
CA LEU A 603 -15.38 15.18 21.73
C LEU A 603 -16.07 16.17 22.68
N THR A 604 -16.62 15.66 23.79
CA THR A 604 -17.53 16.45 24.66
C THR A 604 -16.87 17.06 25.88
N SER A 605 -15.60 16.75 26.14
CA SER A 605 -14.82 17.05 27.36
C SER A 605 -15.48 16.63 28.68
N LEU A 606 -16.53 15.82 28.62
CA LEU A 606 -17.16 15.20 29.81
C LEU A 606 -16.28 14.06 30.33
N PRO A 607 -16.28 13.74 31.63
CA PRO A 607 -15.71 12.52 32.18
C PRO A 607 -16.11 11.26 31.39
N ASN A 608 -15.15 10.37 31.13
CA ASN A 608 -15.36 9.13 30.39
C ASN A 608 -15.85 7.99 31.31
N ARG A 609 -15.99 6.76 30.77
CA ARG A 609 -16.49 5.59 31.51
C ARG A 609 -15.67 5.20 32.75
N GLU A 610 -14.34 5.38 32.75
CA GLU A 610 -13.52 5.04 33.92
C GLU A 610 -13.63 6.14 35.01
N LEU A 611 -13.56 7.43 34.65
CA LEU A 611 -13.76 8.52 35.63
C LEU A 611 -15.19 8.55 36.19
N TYR A 612 -16.18 8.11 35.41
CA TYR A 612 -17.55 7.88 35.88
C TYR A 612 -17.62 6.78 36.95
N LEU A 613 -16.96 5.65 36.72
CA LEU A 613 -16.93 4.53 37.67
C LEU A 613 -16.14 4.85 38.93
N ASP A 614 -15.01 5.57 38.83
CA ASP A 614 -14.19 6.02 39.96
C ASP A 614 -14.97 6.98 40.89
N ARG A 615 -15.66 7.97 40.30
CA ARG A 615 -16.53 8.89 41.05
C ARG A 615 -17.68 8.15 41.72
N LEU A 616 -18.37 7.27 40.98
CA LEU A 616 -19.47 6.47 41.54
C LEU A 616 -18.99 5.55 42.68
N ALA A 617 -17.82 4.93 42.55
CA ALA A 617 -17.22 4.14 43.62
C ALA A 617 -16.87 5.00 44.84
N SER A 618 -16.34 6.21 44.62
CA SER A 618 -16.06 7.19 45.68
C SER A 618 -17.33 7.67 46.39
N ASP A 619 -18.44 7.87 45.66
CA ASP A 619 -19.73 8.28 46.21
C ASP A 619 -20.42 7.15 46.98
N LEU A 620 -20.34 5.90 46.49
CA LEU A 620 -20.81 4.72 47.23
C LEU A 620 -19.97 4.48 48.50
N ALA A 621 -18.64 4.69 48.45
CA ALA A 621 -17.78 4.61 49.62
C ALA A 621 -18.09 5.70 50.65
N ARG A 622 -18.40 6.93 50.21
CA ARG A 622 -18.91 8.02 51.08
C ARG A 622 -20.28 7.70 51.67
N ALA A 623 -21.19 7.12 50.88
CA ALA A 623 -22.53 6.74 51.32
C ALA A 623 -22.50 5.79 52.53
N LYS A 624 -21.59 4.79 52.52
CA LYS A 624 -21.38 3.85 53.64
C LYS A 624 -20.99 4.52 54.96
N VAL A 625 -20.33 5.68 54.92
CA VAL A 625 -19.82 6.39 56.11
C VAL A 625 -20.83 7.41 56.64
N ASP A 626 -21.42 8.20 55.73
CA ASP A 626 -22.30 9.33 56.10
C ASP A 626 -23.77 8.90 56.25
N ASN A 627 -24.14 7.71 55.75
CA ASN A 627 -25.47 7.06 55.81
C ASN A 627 -26.68 7.93 55.40
N GLN A 628 -26.44 9.03 54.67
CA GLN A 628 -27.45 10.03 54.29
C GLN A 628 -27.51 10.33 52.79
N ARG A 629 -26.58 9.83 51.97
CA ARG A 629 -26.49 10.13 50.52
C ARG A 629 -26.16 8.89 49.68
N ARG A 630 -27.17 8.11 49.30
CA ARG A 630 -27.06 7.03 48.31
C ARG A 630 -27.12 7.62 46.89
N PRO A 631 -26.10 7.45 46.04
CA PRO A 631 -26.09 7.99 44.68
C PRO A 631 -27.05 7.22 43.76
N ALA A 632 -27.85 7.93 42.97
CA ALA A 632 -28.68 7.36 41.91
C ALA A 632 -27.93 7.40 40.56
N VAL A 633 -27.96 6.27 39.84
CA VAL A 633 -27.34 6.11 38.52
C VAL A 633 -28.40 6.25 37.44
N PHE A 634 -28.14 7.08 36.44
CA PHE A 634 -28.95 7.20 35.23
C PHE A 634 -28.07 6.92 34.01
N LEU A 635 -28.54 6.09 33.09
CA LEU A 635 -27.93 5.89 31.77
C LEU A 635 -28.92 6.38 30.72
N VAL A 636 -28.47 7.33 29.89
CA VAL A 636 -29.27 8.02 28.88
C VAL A 636 -28.70 7.67 27.51
N ASP A 637 -29.56 7.22 26.60
CA ASP A 637 -29.14 6.69 25.31
C ASP A 637 -30.07 7.21 24.21
N LEU A 638 -29.50 7.80 23.16
CA LEU A 638 -30.23 8.49 22.10
C LEU A 638 -30.84 7.47 21.12
N ASP A 639 -32.16 7.42 21.05
CA ASP A 639 -32.82 6.46 20.16
C ASP A 639 -32.56 6.82 18.69
N ARG A 640 -32.26 5.82 17.87
CA ARG A 640 -32.01 5.94 16.41
C ARG A 640 -30.87 6.89 16.01
N PHE A 641 -30.01 7.38 16.93
CA PHE A 641 -28.92 8.32 16.61
C PHE A 641 -28.00 7.83 15.48
N ARG A 642 -27.72 6.52 15.40
CA ARG A 642 -27.02 5.91 14.25
C ARG A 642 -27.67 6.25 12.90
N GLN A 643 -28.99 6.20 12.79
CA GLN A 643 -29.71 6.54 11.56
C GLN A 643 -29.56 8.03 11.21
N VAL A 644 -29.45 8.91 12.23
CA VAL A 644 -29.17 10.34 12.04
C VAL A 644 -27.76 10.55 11.48
N ASN A 645 -26.76 9.82 11.97
CA ASN A 645 -25.40 9.86 11.42
C ASN A 645 -25.33 9.29 9.99
N GLU A 646 -26.09 8.22 9.70
CA GLU A 646 -26.19 7.63 8.35
C GLU A 646 -26.95 8.55 7.36
N THR A 647 -27.82 9.46 7.84
CA THR A 647 -28.62 10.37 7.00
C THR A 647 -28.00 11.77 6.84
N LEU A 648 -27.36 12.30 7.89
CA LEU A 648 -26.84 13.68 7.93
C LEU A 648 -25.31 13.77 8.03
N GLY A 649 -24.61 12.64 8.17
CA GLY A 649 -23.16 12.57 8.29
C GLY A 649 -22.64 12.73 9.71
N LEU A 650 -21.44 12.19 9.95
CA LEU A 650 -20.80 12.10 11.27
C LEU A 650 -20.61 13.48 11.94
N SER A 651 -20.19 14.50 11.18
CA SER A 651 -19.94 15.86 11.71
C SER A 651 -21.21 16.55 12.25
N VAL A 652 -22.39 16.20 11.72
CA VAL A 652 -23.69 16.65 12.25
C VAL A 652 -23.99 15.90 13.56
N GLY A 653 -23.73 14.59 13.61
CA GLY A 653 -23.79 13.78 14.83
C GLY A 653 -22.92 14.32 15.97
N ASP A 654 -21.67 14.69 15.67
CA ASP A 654 -20.76 15.27 16.65
C ASP A 654 -21.26 16.63 17.16
N THR A 655 -21.81 17.47 16.28
CA THR A 655 -22.44 18.75 16.62
C THR A 655 -23.68 18.56 17.52
N ILE A 656 -24.47 17.52 17.26
CA ILE A 656 -25.61 17.11 18.10
C ILE A 656 -25.13 16.67 19.49
N LEU A 657 -24.12 15.81 19.57
CA LEU A 657 -23.57 15.31 20.84
C LEU A 657 -22.94 16.44 21.67
N LEU A 658 -22.19 17.34 21.05
CA LEU A 658 -21.67 18.57 21.66
C LEU A 658 -22.80 19.46 22.20
N THR A 659 -23.94 19.51 21.52
CA THR A 659 -25.11 20.31 21.95
C THR A 659 -25.84 19.64 23.10
N LEU A 660 -26.00 18.32 23.07
CA LEU A 660 -26.61 17.54 24.15
C LEU A 660 -25.75 17.55 25.42
N ALA A 661 -24.42 17.39 25.31
CA ALA A 661 -23.49 17.54 26.43
C ALA A 661 -23.67 18.89 27.16
N ARG A 662 -23.74 19.99 26.40
CA ARG A 662 -23.97 21.35 26.94
C ARG A 662 -25.39 21.55 27.50
N ARG A 663 -26.42 20.89 26.95
CA ARG A 663 -27.79 20.95 27.47
C ARG A 663 -27.93 20.17 28.76
N LEU A 664 -27.49 18.91 28.78
CA LEU A 664 -27.50 18.06 29.96
C LEU A 664 -26.64 18.67 31.07
N GLY A 665 -25.46 19.20 30.76
CA GLY A 665 -24.58 19.86 31.72
C GLY A 665 -25.21 21.02 32.50
N ARG A 666 -26.22 21.71 31.93
CA ARG A 666 -26.98 22.77 32.63
C ARG A 666 -27.99 22.23 33.66
N LEU A 667 -28.27 20.93 33.67
CA LEU A 667 -29.15 20.28 34.64
C LEU A 667 -28.39 19.73 35.87
N ILE A 668 -27.05 19.69 35.81
CA ILE A 668 -26.18 19.04 36.79
C ILE A 668 -25.80 20.03 37.89
N LYS A 669 -25.98 19.68 39.16
CA LYS A 669 -25.51 20.50 40.29
C LYS A 669 -24.03 20.17 40.60
N PRO A 670 -23.29 21.02 41.34
CA PRO A 670 -21.84 20.82 41.59
C PRO A 670 -21.44 19.52 42.33
N LEU A 671 -22.39 18.77 42.91
CA LEU A 671 -22.17 17.47 43.54
C LEU A 671 -22.53 16.28 42.64
N ASP A 672 -23.18 16.54 41.51
CA ASP A 672 -23.61 15.52 40.56
C ASP A 672 -22.58 15.40 39.43
N THR A 673 -22.49 14.23 38.78
CA THR A 673 -21.56 14.00 37.66
C THR A 673 -22.34 13.63 36.40
N LEU A 674 -22.07 14.34 35.30
CA LEU A 674 -22.43 13.93 33.95
C LEU A 674 -21.18 13.43 33.23
N SER A 675 -21.34 12.36 32.45
CA SER A 675 -20.30 11.65 31.73
C SER A 675 -20.78 11.25 30.34
N ARG A 676 -19.86 11.08 29.39
CA ARG A 676 -20.12 10.36 28.14
C ARG A 676 -19.42 9.02 28.22
N LEU A 677 -20.20 7.93 28.13
CA LEU A 677 -19.70 6.59 28.43
C LEU A 677 -19.17 5.90 27.17
N GLU A 678 -19.93 5.99 26.08
CA GLU A 678 -19.63 5.34 24.80
C GLU A 678 -20.60 5.87 23.72
N GLY A 679 -20.10 6.35 22.58
CA GLY A 679 -20.95 6.67 21.41
C GLY A 679 -22.08 7.69 21.70
N ASP A 680 -23.32 7.21 21.70
CA ASP A 680 -24.57 7.92 21.98
C ASP A 680 -25.05 7.85 23.44
N ARG A 681 -24.30 7.16 24.32
CA ARG A 681 -24.65 6.97 25.74
C ARG A 681 -23.98 7.97 26.68
N PHE A 682 -24.81 8.68 27.44
CA PHE A 682 -24.42 9.51 28.57
C PHE A 682 -24.74 8.82 29.90
N GLY A 683 -23.89 9.02 30.90
CA GLY A 683 -24.11 8.57 32.28
C GLY A 683 -24.27 9.76 33.20
N ILE A 684 -25.20 9.68 34.17
CA ILE A 684 -25.32 10.65 35.25
C ILE A 684 -25.23 9.91 36.60
N VAL A 685 -24.41 10.42 37.51
CA VAL A 685 -24.47 10.11 38.95
C VAL A 685 -25.14 11.30 39.63
N LEU A 686 -26.29 11.06 40.25
CA LEU A 686 -27.03 12.05 41.00
C LEU A 686 -26.86 11.78 42.50
N VAL A 687 -26.19 12.70 43.19
CA VAL A 687 -25.93 12.67 44.65
C VAL A 687 -26.82 13.70 45.36
N SER A 688 -27.28 14.73 44.63
CA SER A 688 -28.00 15.88 45.18
C SER A 688 -29.51 15.67 45.39
N GLU A 689 -30.09 14.54 44.96
CA GLU A 689 -31.48 14.14 45.19
C GLU A 689 -31.57 12.63 45.41
N GLN A 690 -32.51 12.20 46.28
CA GLN A 690 -32.71 10.77 46.62
C GLN A 690 -34.19 10.35 46.67
N ALA A 691 -35.13 11.28 46.77
CA ALA A 691 -36.55 10.96 46.79
C ALA A 691 -37.01 10.45 45.41
N SER A 692 -37.67 9.29 45.37
CA SER A 692 -38.09 8.61 44.12
C SER A 692 -38.79 9.56 43.13
N ASP A 693 -39.71 10.39 43.62
CA ASP A 693 -40.49 11.32 42.79
C ASP A 693 -39.60 12.41 42.17
N ARG A 694 -38.53 12.81 42.85
CA ARG A 694 -37.53 13.76 42.33
C ARG A 694 -36.59 13.10 41.33
N LEU A 695 -36.24 11.82 41.54
CA LEU A 695 -35.47 11.05 40.55
C LEU A 695 -36.25 10.90 39.23
N ALA A 696 -37.56 10.61 39.32
CA ALA A 696 -38.46 10.57 38.17
C ALA A 696 -38.59 11.95 37.50
N ALA A 697 -38.86 13.02 38.26
CA ALA A 697 -38.95 14.38 37.73
C ALA A 697 -37.63 14.87 37.08
N PHE A 698 -36.48 14.44 37.59
CA PHE A 698 -35.18 14.69 36.96
C PHE A 698 -35.04 13.91 35.65
N ALA A 699 -35.42 12.63 35.60
CA ALA A 699 -35.42 11.83 34.38
C ALA A 699 -36.32 12.44 33.29
N ASP A 700 -37.52 12.91 33.63
CA ASP A 700 -38.40 13.63 32.70
C ASP A 700 -37.81 14.96 32.25
N THR A 701 -37.00 15.61 33.07
CA THR A 701 -36.30 16.86 32.71
C THR A 701 -35.15 16.58 31.74
N VAL A 702 -34.38 15.52 31.97
CA VAL A 702 -33.35 15.00 31.05
C VAL A 702 -33.97 14.60 29.71
N LYS A 703 -35.05 13.81 29.72
CA LYS A 703 -35.79 13.41 28.52
C LYS A 703 -36.29 14.62 27.72
N ARG A 704 -36.89 15.62 28.38
CA ARG A 704 -37.33 16.87 27.73
C ARG A 704 -36.16 17.69 27.15
N ALA A 705 -35.01 17.72 27.81
CA ALA A 705 -33.82 18.43 27.32
C ALA A 705 -33.19 17.78 26.06
N VAL A 706 -33.30 16.46 25.92
CA VAL A 706 -32.96 15.75 24.67
C VAL A 706 -33.99 16.04 23.57
N ARG A 707 -35.29 15.99 23.90
CA ARG A 707 -36.40 16.09 22.93
C ARG A 707 -36.64 17.49 22.35
N ALA A 708 -36.09 18.55 22.95
CA ALA A 708 -36.10 19.88 22.34
C ALA A 708 -35.31 19.91 21.01
N PRO A 709 -35.80 20.59 19.95
CA PRO A 709 -35.15 20.58 18.63
C PRO A 709 -33.70 21.07 18.68
N ILE A 710 -32.81 20.43 17.93
CA ILE A 710 -31.42 20.84 17.74
C ILE A 710 -31.29 21.41 16.33
N VAL A 711 -31.03 22.72 16.23
CA VAL A 711 -30.73 23.39 14.95
C VAL A 711 -29.31 23.01 14.52
N VAL A 712 -29.16 22.46 13.31
CA VAL A 712 -27.85 22.24 12.66
C VAL A 712 -27.92 22.75 11.23
N GLY A 713 -27.20 23.84 10.96
CA GLY A 713 -27.42 24.63 9.74
C GLY A 713 -28.85 25.20 9.72
N GLU A 714 -29.58 24.93 8.65
CA GLU A 714 -30.98 25.37 8.46
C GLU A 714 -32.02 24.32 8.89
N LYS A 715 -31.59 23.17 9.43
CA LYS A 715 -32.49 22.03 9.77
C LYS A 715 -32.63 21.85 11.27
N GLU A 716 -33.85 21.59 11.72
CA GLU A 716 -34.13 21.13 13.08
C GLU A 716 -34.10 19.60 13.16
N VAL A 717 -33.36 19.06 14.12
CA VAL A 717 -33.29 17.62 14.40
C VAL A 717 -33.97 17.35 15.75
N PHE A 718 -34.96 16.47 15.75
CA PHE A 718 -35.64 15.96 16.94
C PHE A 718 -35.07 14.59 17.30
N LEU A 719 -34.85 14.35 18.60
CA LEU A 719 -34.31 13.10 19.14
C LEU A 719 -35.15 12.64 20.33
N THR A 720 -35.24 11.33 20.54
CA THR A 720 -35.75 10.76 21.79
C THR A 720 -34.63 10.08 22.56
N ALA A 721 -34.86 9.81 23.84
CA ALA A 721 -33.92 9.07 24.66
C ALA A 721 -34.62 7.97 25.45
N SER A 722 -33.99 6.81 25.47
CA SER A 722 -34.23 5.79 26.47
C SER A 722 -33.38 6.08 27.71
N ILE A 723 -33.97 5.95 28.89
CA ILE A 723 -33.29 6.20 30.18
C ILE A 723 -33.47 4.99 31.10
N GLY A 724 -32.36 4.41 31.54
CA GLY A 724 -32.33 3.39 32.60
C GLY A 724 -31.85 4.00 33.91
N ILE A 725 -32.60 3.82 35.00
CA ILE A 725 -32.26 4.32 36.34
C ILE A 725 -31.95 3.13 37.26
N ALA A 726 -30.92 3.22 38.10
CA ALA A 726 -30.73 2.31 39.22
C ALA A 726 -30.33 3.07 40.50
N VAL A 727 -30.83 2.58 41.64
CA VAL A 727 -30.53 3.08 42.99
C VAL A 727 -29.92 1.91 43.77
N PRO A 728 -28.95 2.13 44.68
CA PRO A 728 -28.42 1.04 45.49
C PRO A 728 -29.41 0.60 46.56
N ASP A 729 -29.94 -0.62 46.40
CA ASP A 729 -30.88 -1.26 47.33
C ASP A 729 -30.20 -1.56 48.69
N THR A 730 -28.93 -1.97 48.64
CA THR A 730 -28.06 -2.29 49.78
C THR A 730 -26.78 -1.47 49.74
N ASP A 731 -26.18 -1.21 50.90
CA ASP A 731 -25.00 -0.33 51.02
C ASP A 731 -23.71 -0.98 50.46
N ASP A 732 -23.64 -2.32 50.40
CA ASP A 732 -22.51 -3.06 49.84
C ASP A 732 -22.52 -3.21 48.29
N LYS A 733 -23.43 -2.53 47.59
CA LYS A 733 -23.56 -2.66 46.13
C LYS A 733 -22.42 -1.99 45.38
N GLU A 734 -21.61 -2.78 44.66
CA GLU A 734 -20.48 -2.26 43.86
C GLU A 734 -20.93 -1.33 42.71
N ALA A 735 -20.10 -0.32 42.40
CA ALA A 735 -20.33 0.63 41.31
C ALA A 735 -20.59 -0.05 39.95
N ARG A 736 -19.80 -1.08 39.60
CA ARG A 736 -19.96 -1.82 38.34
C ARG A 736 -21.29 -2.57 38.26
N THR A 737 -21.75 -3.15 39.38
CA THR A 737 -23.05 -3.83 39.49
C THR A 737 -24.22 -2.86 39.43
N LEU A 738 -24.10 -1.69 40.06
CA LEU A 738 -25.15 -0.65 40.01
C LEU A 738 -25.31 -0.08 38.59
N VAL A 739 -24.20 0.11 37.85
CA VAL A 739 -24.24 0.48 36.42
C VAL A 739 -24.84 -0.64 35.58
N GLN A 740 -24.50 -1.90 35.82
CA GLN A 740 -25.09 -3.04 35.10
C GLN A 740 -26.62 -3.14 35.30
N ASP A 741 -27.13 -2.82 36.49
CA ASP A 741 -28.56 -2.76 36.76
C ASP A 741 -29.26 -1.63 35.98
N ALA A 742 -28.63 -0.46 35.85
CA ALA A 742 -29.12 0.60 34.97
C ALA A 742 -29.01 0.23 33.48
N GLU A 743 -27.98 -0.53 33.06
CA GLU A 743 -27.87 -1.06 31.69
C GLU A 743 -29.01 -2.07 31.40
N ILE A 744 -29.43 -2.88 32.38
CA ILE A 744 -30.59 -3.79 32.27
C ILE A 744 -31.89 -2.98 32.13
N ALA A 745 -32.08 -1.94 32.93
CA ALA A 745 -33.25 -1.05 32.85
C ALA A 745 -33.30 -0.30 31.51
N LEU A 746 -32.17 0.23 31.04
CA LEU A 746 -32.04 0.90 29.75
C LEU A 746 -32.32 -0.05 28.57
N ALA A 747 -31.80 -1.27 28.63
CA ALA A 747 -32.09 -2.30 27.64
C ALA A 747 -33.58 -2.68 27.64
N PHE A 748 -34.25 -2.66 28.79
CA PHE A 748 -35.69 -2.86 28.90
C PHE A 748 -36.48 -1.67 28.31
N ALA A 749 -36.07 -0.43 28.57
CA ALA A 749 -36.64 0.78 27.96
C ALA A 749 -36.62 0.72 26.42
N LYS A 750 -35.45 0.37 25.83
CA LYS A 750 -35.32 0.15 24.38
C LYS A 750 -36.12 -1.06 23.89
N LYS A 751 -36.22 -2.15 24.66
CA LYS A 751 -37.04 -3.34 24.33
C LYS A 751 -38.54 -3.05 24.29
N LEU A 752 -39.03 -2.02 24.98
CA LEU A 752 -40.43 -1.58 24.93
C LEU A 752 -40.71 -0.47 23.89
N GLY A 753 -39.74 -0.12 23.04
CA GLY A 753 -39.92 0.79 21.90
C GLY A 753 -39.18 2.13 21.99
N GLY A 754 -38.47 2.40 23.08
CA GLY A 754 -37.74 3.66 23.29
C GLY A 754 -38.60 4.80 23.86
N ASP A 755 -38.08 6.04 23.76
CA ASP A 755 -38.59 7.29 24.36
C ASP A 755 -39.17 7.12 25.78
N ARG A 756 -38.48 6.41 26.67
CA ARG A 756 -39.02 6.11 28.00
C ARG A 756 -37.96 5.98 29.08
N ILE A 757 -38.46 6.09 30.31
CA ILE A 757 -37.69 6.01 31.54
C ILE A 757 -38.10 4.70 32.23
N GLU A 758 -37.14 3.81 32.48
CA GLU A 758 -37.35 2.58 33.24
C GLU A 758 -36.42 2.57 34.46
N THR A 759 -36.97 2.25 35.64
CA THR A 759 -36.19 2.08 36.86
C THR A 759 -35.94 0.60 37.10
N PHE A 760 -34.69 0.24 37.40
CA PHE A 760 -34.30 -1.14 37.67
C PHE A 760 -35.13 -1.73 38.81
N ARG A 761 -35.60 -2.96 38.57
CA ARG A 761 -36.20 -3.85 39.57
C ARG A 761 -35.62 -5.23 39.32
N PRO A 762 -35.34 -6.05 40.36
CA PRO A 762 -34.69 -7.36 40.17
C PRO A 762 -35.36 -8.29 39.14
N ALA A 763 -36.69 -8.20 38.98
CA ALA A 763 -37.44 -8.94 37.96
C ALA A 763 -36.98 -8.66 36.51
N LEU A 764 -36.54 -7.43 36.19
CA LEU A 764 -36.08 -7.06 34.85
C LEU A 764 -34.84 -7.85 34.40
N ARG A 765 -34.00 -8.28 35.36
CA ARG A 765 -32.81 -9.10 35.10
C ARG A 765 -33.19 -10.49 34.55
N ILE A 766 -34.33 -11.05 34.97
CA ILE A 766 -34.87 -12.32 34.46
C ILE A 766 -35.49 -12.08 33.07
N MET A 767 -36.40 -11.13 32.96
CA MET A 767 -37.11 -10.80 31.71
C MET A 767 -36.15 -10.47 30.55
N SER A 768 -35.02 -9.82 30.84
CA SER A 768 -34.04 -9.49 29.80
C SER A 768 -33.29 -10.71 29.24
N ALA A 769 -33.10 -11.78 30.01
CA ALA A 769 -32.48 -13.02 29.54
C ALA A 769 -33.47 -13.87 28.72
N ASP A 770 -34.73 -13.96 29.17
CA ASP A 770 -35.82 -14.67 28.48
C ASP A 770 -36.05 -14.18 27.04
N LEU A 771 -35.92 -12.87 26.80
CA LEU A 771 -36.09 -12.30 25.46
C LEU A 771 -34.94 -12.64 24.50
N THR A 772 -33.73 -12.86 25.01
CA THR A 772 -32.57 -13.25 24.19
C THR A 772 -32.61 -14.73 23.83
N SER A 773 -33.11 -15.60 24.72
CA SER A 773 -33.37 -17.00 24.35
C SER A 773 -34.53 -17.11 23.35
N LEU A 774 -35.59 -16.31 23.50
CA LEU A 774 -36.71 -16.30 22.55
C LEU A 774 -36.29 -15.95 21.12
N GLU A 775 -35.35 -15.02 20.92
CA GLU A 775 -34.85 -14.69 19.58
C GLU A 775 -34.07 -15.86 18.94
N GLN A 776 -33.30 -16.60 19.75
CA GLN A 776 -32.56 -17.77 19.28
C GLN A 776 -33.51 -18.93 18.93
N ASP A 777 -34.51 -19.19 19.78
CA ASP A 777 -35.51 -20.24 19.54
C ASP A 777 -36.39 -19.90 18.32
N LEU A 778 -36.83 -18.64 18.16
CA LEU A 778 -37.65 -18.17 17.03
C LEU A 778 -36.92 -18.32 15.68
N ARG A 779 -35.61 -18.11 15.65
CA ARG A 779 -34.78 -18.33 14.45
C ARG A 779 -34.80 -19.80 14.01
N GLY A 780 -34.89 -20.74 14.96
CA GLY A 780 -35.05 -22.17 14.66
C GLY A 780 -36.49 -22.62 14.39
N ALA A 781 -37.50 -21.85 14.83
CA ALA A 781 -38.91 -22.23 14.74
C ALA A 781 -39.40 -22.48 13.30
N ILE A 782 -38.86 -21.73 12.33
CA ILE A 782 -39.17 -21.85 10.91
C ILE A 782 -38.68 -23.20 10.36
N GLU A 783 -37.43 -23.56 10.61
CA GLU A 783 -36.80 -24.79 10.10
C GLU A 783 -37.39 -26.06 10.74
N LYS A 784 -37.78 -25.97 12.01
CA LYS A 784 -38.33 -27.10 12.79
C LYS A 784 -39.83 -27.32 12.58
N GLY A 785 -40.54 -26.40 11.91
CA GLY A 785 -42.00 -26.46 11.79
C GLY A 785 -42.77 -26.14 13.07
N GLU A 786 -42.18 -25.37 14.00
CA GLU A 786 -42.87 -24.92 15.24
C GLU A 786 -43.92 -23.82 14.94
N LEU A 787 -43.93 -23.25 13.73
CA LEU A 787 -44.88 -22.23 13.28
C LEU A 787 -46.09 -22.84 12.57
N THR A 788 -47.28 -22.45 13.01
CA THR A 788 -48.57 -22.80 12.40
C THR A 788 -49.33 -21.54 12.00
N VAL A 789 -50.19 -21.63 10.99
CA VAL A 789 -51.12 -20.55 10.62
C VAL A 789 -52.51 -20.91 11.16
N LEU A 790 -53.14 -19.95 11.82
CA LEU A 790 -54.54 -19.95 12.23
C LEU A 790 -55.30 -18.94 11.36
N TYR A 791 -56.62 -19.07 11.32
CA TYR A 791 -57.47 -18.31 10.43
C TYR A 791 -58.63 -17.70 11.22
N GLN A 792 -58.78 -16.37 11.19
CA GLN A 792 -59.88 -15.66 11.86
C GLN A 792 -60.97 -15.32 10.83
N PRO A 793 -62.26 -15.56 11.10
CA PRO A 793 -63.31 -15.44 10.09
C PRO A 793 -63.77 -13.99 9.90
N VAL A 794 -63.73 -13.52 8.65
CA VAL A 794 -64.29 -12.22 8.23
C VAL A 794 -65.71 -12.44 7.72
N ILE A 795 -66.67 -11.74 8.30
CA ILE A 795 -68.12 -11.96 8.10
C ILE A 795 -68.74 -10.79 7.33
N ARG A 796 -69.56 -11.07 6.31
CA ARG A 796 -70.34 -10.04 5.59
C ARG A 796 -71.46 -9.51 6.49
N ALA A 797 -71.54 -8.20 6.67
CA ALA A 797 -72.45 -7.59 7.65
C ALA A 797 -73.94 -7.84 7.35
N GLY A 798 -74.31 -7.81 6.06
CA GLY A 798 -75.72 -7.88 5.62
C GLY A 798 -76.40 -9.25 5.81
N ASP A 799 -75.75 -10.34 5.40
CA ASP A 799 -76.31 -11.70 5.45
C ASP A 799 -75.67 -12.60 6.52
N ARG A 800 -74.60 -12.13 7.18
CA ARG A 800 -73.82 -12.83 8.20
C ARG A 800 -73.14 -14.10 7.66
N SER A 801 -72.88 -14.15 6.35
CA SER A 801 -72.07 -15.20 5.70
C SER A 801 -70.56 -14.99 5.93
N VAL A 802 -69.77 -16.06 5.80
CA VAL A 802 -68.30 -15.97 5.81
C VAL A 802 -67.84 -15.44 4.45
N ALA A 803 -67.20 -14.28 4.45
CA ALA A 803 -66.63 -13.66 3.25
C ALA A 803 -65.18 -14.11 2.99
N GLY A 804 -64.41 -14.33 4.07
CA GLY A 804 -63.00 -14.70 3.98
C GLY A 804 -62.38 -14.95 5.34
N PHE A 805 -61.05 -15.00 5.38
CA PHE A 805 -60.29 -15.20 6.62
C PHE A 805 -59.01 -14.38 6.67
N GLU A 806 -58.65 -13.84 7.84
CA GLU A 806 -57.29 -13.34 8.09
C GLU A 806 -56.36 -14.49 8.51
N ALA A 807 -55.19 -14.61 7.85
CA ALA A 807 -54.17 -15.59 8.16
C ALA A 807 -53.23 -15.09 9.27
N ILE A 808 -53.41 -15.60 10.49
CA ILE A 808 -52.68 -15.18 11.69
C ILE A 808 -51.63 -16.23 12.07
N LEU A 809 -50.37 -15.82 12.21
CA LEU A 809 -49.28 -16.71 12.58
C LEU A 809 -49.34 -17.12 14.07
N ARG A 810 -48.95 -18.35 14.41
CA ARG A 810 -48.88 -18.84 15.80
C ARG A 810 -47.64 -19.70 16.00
N TRP A 811 -46.91 -19.49 17.10
CA TRP A 811 -45.68 -20.22 17.38
C TRP A 811 -45.87 -21.21 18.53
N ASN A 812 -45.82 -22.51 18.25
CA ASN A 812 -45.99 -23.56 19.23
C ASN A 812 -44.61 -23.98 19.78
N HIS A 813 -44.06 -23.16 20.66
CA HIS A 813 -42.72 -23.35 21.21
C HIS A 813 -42.66 -24.54 22.19
N PRO A 814 -41.78 -25.54 22.00
CA PRO A 814 -41.75 -26.79 22.77
C PRO A 814 -41.66 -26.67 24.30
N ARG A 815 -41.22 -25.51 24.83
CA ARG A 815 -41.07 -25.28 26.27
C ARG A 815 -42.01 -24.22 26.85
N LYS A 816 -42.66 -23.39 26.02
CA LYS A 816 -43.54 -22.28 26.47
C LYS A 816 -44.98 -22.40 25.95
N GLY A 817 -45.30 -23.44 25.17
CA GLY A 817 -46.63 -23.61 24.59
C GLY A 817 -46.86 -22.68 23.40
N SER A 818 -48.12 -22.33 23.17
CA SER A 818 -48.54 -21.57 21.98
C SER A 818 -48.43 -20.06 22.19
N ILE A 819 -47.35 -19.46 21.70
CA ILE A 819 -47.02 -18.03 21.81
C ILE A 819 -47.77 -17.21 20.74
N PRO A 820 -48.45 -16.10 21.10
CA PRO A 820 -49.17 -15.24 20.16
C PRO A 820 -48.25 -14.23 19.41
N PRO A 821 -48.67 -13.71 18.25
CA PRO A 821 -47.94 -12.68 17.49
C PRO A 821 -47.46 -11.50 18.33
N ALA A 822 -48.29 -10.97 19.22
CA ALA A 822 -47.97 -9.81 20.04
C ALA A 822 -46.70 -9.98 20.90
N GLU A 823 -46.33 -11.22 21.27
CA GLU A 823 -45.12 -11.50 22.05
C GLU A 823 -43.87 -11.66 21.17
N PHE A 824 -43.97 -12.37 20.03
CA PHE A 824 -42.80 -12.69 19.20
C PHE A 824 -42.58 -11.77 17.99
N MET A 825 -43.61 -11.11 17.44
CA MET A 825 -43.46 -10.20 16.29
C MET A 825 -42.56 -8.99 16.57
N PRO A 826 -42.61 -8.33 17.76
CA PRO A 826 -41.64 -7.29 18.11
C PRO A 826 -40.18 -7.79 18.11
N ILE A 827 -39.96 -9.07 18.40
CA ILE A 827 -38.64 -9.73 18.33
C ILE A 827 -38.28 -10.02 16.87
N ALA A 828 -39.22 -10.51 16.07
CA ALA A 828 -39.02 -10.77 14.64
C ALA A 828 -38.69 -9.51 13.83
N VAL A 829 -39.37 -8.39 14.11
CA VAL A 829 -39.13 -7.10 13.44
C VAL A 829 -37.74 -6.57 13.77
N ARG A 830 -37.31 -6.61 15.04
CA ARG A 830 -35.98 -6.17 15.47
C ARG A 830 -34.86 -7.04 14.89
N SER A 831 -34.99 -8.36 14.98
CA SER A 831 -33.99 -9.34 14.53
C SER A 831 -33.95 -9.55 13.01
N GLY A 832 -34.87 -8.94 12.25
CA GLY A 832 -35.00 -9.09 10.81
C GLY A 832 -35.70 -10.38 10.35
N LEU A 833 -36.05 -11.29 11.28
CA LEU A 833 -36.75 -12.54 10.99
C LEU A 833 -38.15 -12.33 10.40
N VAL A 834 -38.78 -11.15 10.62
CA VAL A 834 -40.12 -10.83 10.08
C VAL A 834 -40.23 -11.04 8.57
N MET A 835 -39.15 -10.83 7.82
CA MET A 835 -39.09 -11.13 6.38
C MET A 835 -39.40 -12.60 6.06
N GLN A 836 -38.82 -13.52 6.85
CA GLN A 836 -38.96 -14.96 6.66
C GLN A 836 -40.33 -15.44 7.17
N LEU A 837 -40.80 -14.89 8.29
CA LEU A 837 -42.11 -15.19 8.86
C LEU A 837 -43.25 -14.76 7.92
N GLY A 838 -43.18 -13.55 7.36
CA GLY A 838 -44.20 -13.04 6.45
C GLY A 838 -44.23 -13.77 5.11
N MET A 839 -43.07 -14.16 4.56
CA MET A 839 -43.01 -14.99 3.35
C MET A 839 -43.54 -16.42 3.59
N PHE A 840 -43.25 -17.00 4.76
CA PHE A 840 -43.83 -18.28 5.19
C PHE A 840 -45.36 -18.18 5.33
N LEU A 841 -45.85 -17.12 5.97
CA LEU A 841 -47.28 -16.87 6.16
C LEU A 841 -48.00 -16.71 4.82
N LEU A 842 -47.46 -15.88 3.91
CA LEU A 842 -48.03 -15.61 2.60
C LEU A 842 -48.10 -16.86 1.71
N ASP A 843 -47.03 -17.67 1.65
CA ASP A 843 -47.04 -18.94 0.89
C ASP A 843 -48.00 -19.97 1.50
N ARG A 844 -48.14 -20.01 2.83
CA ARG A 844 -49.09 -20.90 3.51
C ARG A 844 -50.53 -20.47 3.28
N ALA A 845 -50.84 -19.19 3.47
CA ALA A 845 -52.18 -18.62 3.30
C ALA A 845 -52.66 -18.75 1.85
N ALA A 846 -51.82 -18.40 0.86
CA ALA A 846 -52.17 -18.52 -0.56
C ALA A 846 -52.42 -19.97 -1.01
N ARG A 847 -51.63 -20.94 -0.51
CA ARG A 847 -51.87 -22.37 -0.75
C ARG A 847 -53.14 -22.86 -0.05
N GLN A 848 -53.40 -22.40 1.17
CA GLN A 848 -54.57 -22.81 1.93
C GLN A 848 -55.86 -22.26 1.32
N LEU A 849 -55.84 -21.03 0.80
CA LEU A 849 -56.95 -20.48 0.02
C LEU A 849 -57.20 -21.32 -1.24
N ALA A 850 -56.17 -21.68 -2.01
CA ALA A 850 -56.34 -22.52 -3.20
C ALA A 850 -56.97 -23.89 -2.84
N ASP A 851 -56.46 -24.58 -1.83
CA ASP A 851 -57.05 -25.82 -1.28
C ASP A 851 -58.53 -25.64 -0.88
N TRP A 852 -58.88 -24.50 -0.28
CA TRP A 852 -60.26 -24.21 0.11
C TRP A 852 -61.19 -23.86 -1.05
N ARG A 853 -60.70 -23.16 -2.08
CA ARG A 853 -61.49 -22.86 -3.29
C ARG A 853 -61.90 -24.16 -3.99
N ASP A 854 -60.97 -25.11 -4.11
CA ASP A 854 -61.20 -26.40 -4.76
C ASP A 854 -62.07 -27.36 -3.92
N HIS A 855 -61.98 -27.34 -2.58
CA HIS A 855 -62.54 -28.39 -1.72
C HIS A 855 -63.60 -27.96 -0.68
N LEU A 856 -63.82 -26.66 -0.41
CA LEU A 856 -64.82 -26.22 0.58
C LEU A 856 -66.15 -25.75 -0.06
N PRO A 857 -67.29 -25.94 0.64
CA PRO A 857 -68.56 -25.33 0.25
C PRO A 857 -68.41 -23.80 0.19
N PHE A 858 -68.89 -23.18 -0.89
CA PHE A 858 -68.75 -21.74 -1.15
C PHE A 858 -67.29 -21.26 -1.23
N GLY A 859 -66.34 -22.17 -1.49
CA GLY A 859 -64.92 -21.83 -1.65
C GLY A 859 -64.67 -20.72 -2.66
N ASP A 860 -65.45 -20.68 -3.76
CA ASP A 860 -65.31 -19.68 -4.80
C ASP A 860 -65.55 -18.22 -4.38
N THR A 861 -66.26 -17.98 -3.27
CA THR A 861 -66.50 -16.63 -2.74
C THR A 861 -65.53 -16.25 -1.61
N LEU A 862 -64.63 -17.14 -1.19
CA LEU A 862 -63.69 -16.87 -0.10
C LEU A 862 -62.51 -15.98 -0.55
N THR A 863 -62.21 -14.97 0.26
CA THR A 863 -60.94 -14.24 0.27
C THR A 863 -60.01 -14.71 1.39
N MET A 864 -58.73 -14.32 1.31
CA MET A 864 -57.73 -14.54 2.37
C MET A 864 -56.92 -13.26 2.57
N SER A 865 -56.93 -12.71 3.78
CA SER A 865 -56.08 -11.59 4.19
C SER A 865 -54.74 -12.06 4.74
N VAL A 866 -53.66 -11.36 4.39
CA VAL A 866 -52.31 -11.61 4.90
C VAL A 866 -51.64 -10.29 5.28
N ASN A 867 -51.37 -10.14 6.58
CA ASN A 867 -50.83 -8.92 7.15
C ASN A 867 -49.31 -8.74 6.87
N LEU A 868 -48.89 -7.58 6.35
CA LEU A 868 -47.52 -7.30 5.90
C LEU A 868 -46.82 -6.19 6.70
N SER A 869 -45.59 -6.44 7.13
CA SER A 869 -44.80 -5.44 7.87
C SER A 869 -44.11 -4.41 6.96
N ASN A 870 -43.93 -3.16 7.45
CA ASN A 870 -43.23 -2.06 6.77
C ASN A 870 -41.91 -2.50 6.11
N ARG A 871 -41.15 -3.36 6.79
CA ARG A 871 -39.84 -3.84 6.33
C ARG A 871 -39.88 -4.80 5.14
N GLN A 872 -41.00 -5.50 4.93
CA GLN A 872 -41.23 -6.31 3.72
C GLN A 872 -41.64 -5.42 2.55
N VAL A 873 -42.54 -4.47 2.81
CA VAL A 873 -43.12 -3.54 1.85
C VAL A 873 -42.02 -2.67 1.22
N LEU A 874 -41.09 -2.13 2.02
CA LEU A 874 -39.92 -1.40 1.51
C LEU A 874 -38.90 -2.23 0.67
N ARG A 875 -39.17 -3.50 0.34
CA ARG A 875 -38.31 -4.31 -0.55
C ARG A 875 -38.83 -4.38 -1.99
N HIS A 876 -37.94 -4.07 -2.93
CA HIS A 876 -38.07 -4.35 -4.36
C HIS A 876 -38.34 -5.83 -4.71
N GLU A 877 -38.01 -6.76 -3.81
CA GLU A 877 -38.19 -8.21 -3.98
C GLU A 877 -39.64 -8.65 -3.82
N LEU A 878 -40.45 -7.96 -3.00
CA LEU A 878 -41.82 -8.36 -2.63
C LEU A 878 -42.73 -8.54 -3.86
N LEU A 879 -42.60 -7.69 -4.88
CA LEU A 879 -43.36 -7.81 -6.13
C LEU A 879 -43.07 -9.13 -6.87
N ASN A 880 -41.82 -9.63 -6.81
CA ASN A 880 -41.45 -10.90 -7.41
C ASN A 880 -41.94 -12.08 -6.57
N ASP A 881 -41.88 -11.97 -5.24
CA ASP A 881 -42.37 -12.99 -4.31
C ASP A 881 -43.90 -13.18 -4.43
N VAL A 882 -44.67 -12.10 -4.39
CA VAL A 882 -46.14 -12.12 -4.60
C VAL A 882 -46.47 -12.69 -5.98
N LYS A 883 -45.80 -12.22 -7.05
CA LYS A 883 -45.97 -12.76 -8.40
C LYS A 883 -45.69 -14.26 -8.47
N ALA A 884 -44.62 -14.74 -7.83
CA ALA A 884 -44.24 -16.15 -7.82
C ALA A 884 -45.17 -17.03 -6.98
N ILE A 885 -45.82 -16.47 -5.96
CA ILE A 885 -46.87 -17.16 -5.18
C ILE A 885 -48.14 -17.26 -6.00
N LEU A 886 -48.71 -16.15 -6.49
CA LEU A 886 -49.94 -16.14 -7.30
C LEU A 886 -49.81 -17.03 -8.55
N SER A 887 -48.67 -16.95 -9.24
CA SER A 887 -48.40 -17.79 -10.43
C SER A 887 -48.25 -19.29 -10.12
N ARG A 888 -47.95 -19.65 -8.85
CA ARG A 888 -47.79 -21.05 -8.40
C ARG A 888 -49.09 -21.63 -7.83
N THR A 889 -49.90 -20.81 -7.16
CA THR A 889 -51.18 -21.26 -6.57
C THR A 889 -52.35 -21.16 -7.54
N GLY A 890 -52.22 -20.43 -8.66
CA GLY A 890 -53.28 -20.31 -9.66
C GLY A 890 -54.50 -19.52 -9.18
N LEU A 891 -54.36 -18.76 -8.09
CA LEU A 891 -55.46 -17.99 -7.51
C LEU A 891 -56.02 -16.96 -8.51
N PRO A 892 -57.34 -16.75 -8.54
CA PRO A 892 -57.96 -15.61 -9.22
C PRO A 892 -57.38 -14.27 -8.76
N ARG A 893 -57.66 -13.21 -9.52
CA ARG A 893 -57.35 -11.84 -9.08
C ARG A 893 -58.24 -11.42 -7.91
N ASP A 894 -57.72 -10.55 -7.06
CA ASP A 894 -58.44 -9.87 -5.96
C ASP A 894 -58.98 -10.78 -4.83
N VAL A 895 -58.56 -12.07 -4.76
CA VAL A 895 -58.96 -13.00 -3.67
C VAL A 895 -57.92 -13.15 -2.55
N LEU A 896 -56.66 -12.79 -2.82
CA LEU A 896 -55.59 -12.74 -1.83
C LEU A 896 -55.33 -11.27 -1.50
N HIS A 897 -55.74 -10.85 -0.31
CA HIS A 897 -55.63 -9.48 0.17
C HIS A 897 -54.36 -9.32 0.99
N LEU A 898 -53.59 -8.27 0.71
CA LEU A 898 -52.39 -7.92 1.45
C LEU A 898 -52.70 -6.73 2.36
N GLU A 899 -52.49 -6.86 3.67
CA GLU A 899 -52.87 -5.82 4.63
C GLU A 899 -51.68 -4.94 5.02
N PHE A 900 -51.89 -3.62 5.07
CA PHE A 900 -50.86 -2.59 5.27
C PHE A 900 -51.35 -1.56 6.28
N SER A 901 -50.62 -1.31 7.37
CA SER A 901 -51.07 -0.32 8.36
C SER A 901 -51.10 1.12 7.84
N GLU A 902 -52.01 1.94 8.36
CA GLU A 902 -52.13 3.38 8.07
C GLU A 902 -50.77 4.08 8.20
N SER A 903 -50.01 3.75 9.25
CA SER A 903 -48.68 4.31 9.52
C SER A 903 -47.66 4.05 8.41
N LEU A 904 -47.73 2.90 7.73
CA LEU A 904 -46.84 2.52 6.63
C LEU A 904 -47.17 3.30 5.34
N LEU A 905 -48.45 3.59 5.10
CA LEU A 905 -48.84 4.46 3.99
C LEU A 905 -48.32 5.89 4.20
N MET A 906 -48.32 6.38 5.44
CA MET A 906 -47.83 7.73 5.76
C MET A 906 -46.29 7.83 5.87
N GLU A 907 -45.57 6.73 6.10
CA GLU A 907 -44.10 6.70 6.21
C GLU A 907 -43.39 6.98 4.85
N SER A 908 -44.00 6.62 3.71
CA SER A 908 -43.47 6.91 2.37
C SER A 908 -44.58 6.87 1.28
N PRO A 909 -45.49 7.86 1.22
CA PRO A 909 -46.74 7.77 0.47
C PRO A 909 -46.60 7.47 -1.02
N GLU A 910 -45.72 8.16 -1.73
CA GLU A 910 -45.53 8.00 -3.17
C GLU A 910 -44.98 6.62 -3.54
N PHE A 911 -44.11 6.06 -2.69
CA PHE A 911 -43.52 4.74 -2.89
C PHE A 911 -44.53 3.63 -2.58
N SER A 912 -45.23 3.74 -1.44
CA SER A 912 -46.30 2.82 -1.06
C SER A 912 -47.40 2.77 -2.13
N LEU A 913 -47.83 3.93 -2.64
CA LEU A 913 -48.82 4.02 -3.72
C LEU A 913 -48.35 3.33 -5.02
N GLN A 914 -47.13 3.59 -5.48
CA GLN A 914 -46.58 2.94 -6.68
C GLN A 914 -46.48 1.41 -6.54
N MET A 915 -46.32 0.90 -5.32
CA MET A 915 -46.27 -0.53 -5.05
C MET A 915 -47.66 -1.15 -4.99
N LEU A 916 -48.63 -0.51 -4.34
CA LEU A 916 -50.03 -0.96 -4.32
C LEU A 916 -50.59 -1.06 -5.74
N MET A 917 -50.31 -0.09 -6.60
CA MET A 917 -50.65 -0.15 -8.03
C MET A 917 -50.03 -1.39 -8.71
N LYS A 918 -48.73 -1.66 -8.51
CA LYS A 918 -48.04 -2.83 -9.08
C LYS A 918 -48.54 -4.16 -8.51
N LEU A 919 -48.93 -4.22 -7.23
CA LEU A 919 -49.53 -5.40 -6.61
C LEU A 919 -50.93 -5.68 -7.20
N LYS A 920 -51.73 -4.63 -7.44
CA LYS A 920 -53.02 -4.75 -8.13
C LYS A 920 -52.87 -5.13 -9.61
N GLU A 921 -51.84 -4.63 -10.31
CA GLU A 921 -51.47 -5.11 -11.66
C GLU A 921 -51.11 -6.60 -11.67
N LEU A 922 -50.42 -7.10 -10.64
CA LEU A 922 -50.13 -8.54 -10.47
C LEU A 922 -51.38 -9.35 -10.11
N GLY A 923 -52.43 -8.72 -9.58
CA GLY A 923 -53.70 -9.36 -9.23
C GLY A 923 -53.90 -9.65 -7.74
N ALA A 924 -53.05 -9.13 -6.86
CA ALA A 924 -53.33 -9.13 -5.42
C ALA A 924 -54.34 -8.02 -5.09
N GLY A 925 -55.24 -8.30 -4.15
CA GLY A 925 -56.02 -7.27 -3.47
C GLY A 925 -55.23 -6.66 -2.32
N PHE A 926 -55.76 -5.62 -1.69
CA PHE A 926 -55.13 -5.00 -0.52
C PHE A 926 -56.17 -4.44 0.45
N ALA A 927 -55.78 -4.42 1.73
CA ALA A 927 -56.51 -3.76 2.80
C ALA A 927 -55.61 -2.74 3.51
N VAL A 928 -56.18 -1.63 3.96
CA VAL A 928 -55.51 -0.67 4.83
C VAL A 928 -55.92 -0.97 6.28
N ASP A 929 -54.94 -1.27 7.12
CA ASP A 929 -55.08 -1.77 8.48
C ASP A 929 -54.77 -0.67 9.53
N GLU A 930 -55.09 -0.91 10.80
CA GLU A 930 -54.93 0.02 11.94
C GLU A 930 -55.62 1.40 11.75
N PHE A 931 -56.63 1.51 10.86
CA PHE A 931 -57.14 2.82 10.43
C PHE A 931 -57.86 3.59 11.54
N GLY A 932 -57.49 4.86 11.70
CA GLY A 932 -58.00 5.76 12.74
C GLY A 932 -57.08 5.89 13.95
N MET A 933 -55.94 5.19 13.95
CA MET A 933 -54.89 5.33 14.97
C MET A 933 -53.85 6.41 14.63
N GLY A 934 -53.81 6.88 13.36
CA GLY A 934 -52.80 7.79 12.84
C GLY A 934 -53.28 9.21 12.46
N PHE A 935 -52.38 9.97 11.84
CA PHE A 935 -52.67 11.26 11.22
C PHE A 935 -52.92 11.07 9.72
N SER A 936 -54.10 10.55 9.36
CA SER A 936 -54.48 10.35 7.96
C SER A 936 -54.51 11.65 7.15
N SER A 937 -53.64 11.72 6.13
CA SER A 937 -53.75 12.72 5.07
C SER A 937 -54.74 12.24 4.00
N LEU A 938 -55.94 12.81 4.03
CA LEU A 938 -57.05 12.53 3.09
C LEU A 938 -56.62 12.59 1.62
N SER A 939 -55.65 13.46 1.28
CA SER A 939 -55.11 13.63 -0.07
C SER A 939 -54.37 12.41 -0.63
N TYR A 940 -53.93 11.48 0.23
CA TYR A 940 -53.36 10.20 -0.21
C TYR A 940 -54.39 9.07 -0.27
N LEU A 941 -55.40 9.07 0.62
CA LEU A 941 -56.53 8.12 0.56
C LEU A 941 -57.27 8.26 -0.78
N GLN A 942 -57.50 9.49 -1.25
CA GLN A 942 -58.04 9.84 -2.57
C GLN A 942 -57.24 9.31 -3.78
N ARG A 943 -56.06 8.72 -3.57
CA ARG A 943 -55.21 8.18 -4.63
C ARG A 943 -55.03 6.67 -4.55
N LEU A 944 -55.51 6.02 -3.50
CA LEU A 944 -55.50 4.56 -3.42
C LEU A 944 -56.33 3.97 -4.57
N PRO A 945 -56.03 2.74 -5.03
CA PRO A 945 -56.97 2.01 -5.88
C PRO A 945 -58.26 1.67 -5.09
N PRO A 946 -59.31 1.12 -5.72
CA PRO A 946 -60.37 0.43 -5.00
C PRO A 946 -59.82 -0.78 -4.22
N GLY A 947 -60.31 -1.02 -3.01
CA GLY A 947 -59.81 -2.02 -2.06
C GLY A 947 -60.51 -1.93 -0.71
N THR A 948 -59.88 -2.40 0.36
CA THR A 948 -60.53 -2.52 1.68
C THR A 948 -59.91 -1.61 2.75
N LEU A 949 -60.72 -1.18 3.72
CA LEU A 949 -60.32 -0.35 4.87
C LEU A 949 -60.76 -1.01 6.18
N LYS A 950 -59.82 -1.43 7.03
CA LYS A 950 -60.07 -2.03 8.36
C LYS A 950 -60.00 -0.96 9.46
N VAL A 951 -61.08 -0.81 10.23
CA VAL A 951 -61.15 0.11 11.37
C VAL A 951 -60.66 -0.58 12.64
N ASP A 952 -59.64 0.01 13.29
CA ASP A 952 -59.02 -0.53 14.49
C ASP A 952 -60.00 -0.66 15.68
N GLN A 953 -59.88 -1.78 16.40
CA GLN A 953 -60.68 -2.16 17.57
C GLN A 953 -60.76 -1.08 18.69
N ASN A 954 -59.78 -0.16 18.80
CA ASN A 954 -59.80 0.91 19.80
C ASN A 954 -60.82 2.01 19.46
N VAL A 955 -61.21 2.15 18.18
CA VAL A 955 -62.35 3.01 17.78
C VAL A 955 -63.64 2.50 18.42
N LEU A 956 -63.87 1.18 18.44
CA LEU A 956 -65.02 0.58 19.16
C LEU A 956 -64.93 0.76 20.68
N ARG A 957 -63.72 0.83 21.27
CA ARG A 957 -63.54 1.07 22.72
C ARG A 957 -63.90 2.50 23.15
N SER A 958 -64.08 3.43 22.21
CA SER A 958 -64.50 4.82 22.49
C SER A 958 -65.97 4.93 22.94
N SER A 959 -66.31 6.03 23.61
CA SER A 959 -67.65 6.24 24.18
C SER A 959 -68.73 6.43 23.11
N GLY A 960 -69.85 5.73 23.24
CA GLY A 960 -70.86 5.50 22.18
C GLY A 960 -71.23 6.70 21.30
N ARG A 961 -71.53 7.88 21.87
CA ARG A 961 -71.93 9.05 21.04
C ARG A 961 -70.79 9.60 20.16
N HIS A 962 -69.53 9.40 20.57
CA HIS A 962 -68.37 9.75 19.75
C HIS A 962 -68.02 8.62 18.78
N ARG A 963 -68.10 7.36 19.23
CA ARG A 963 -67.98 6.14 18.41
C ARG A 963 -68.88 6.18 17.18
N GLN A 964 -70.18 6.42 17.36
CA GLN A 964 -71.17 6.48 16.27
C GLN A 964 -70.85 7.56 15.24
N ALA A 965 -70.37 8.73 15.68
CA ALA A 965 -69.98 9.82 14.79
C ALA A 965 -68.73 9.45 13.98
N LEU A 966 -67.69 8.91 14.64
CA LEU A 966 -66.46 8.48 13.99
C LEU A 966 -66.70 7.36 12.97
N LEU A 967 -67.37 6.28 13.37
CA LEU A 967 -67.68 5.16 12.48
C LEU A 967 -68.48 5.60 11.25
N LYS A 968 -69.50 6.44 11.43
CA LYS A 968 -70.29 6.96 10.30
C LYS A 968 -69.45 7.82 9.35
N THR A 969 -68.59 8.68 9.88
CA THR A 969 -67.68 9.50 9.05
C THR A 969 -66.67 8.64 8.30
N ILE A 970 -66.13 7.59 8.92
CA ILE A 970 -65.20 6.66 8.27
C ILE A 970 -65.92 5.83 7.19
N ALA A 971 -67.13 5.34 7.45
CA ALA A 971 -67.93 4.61 6.47
C ALA A 971 -68.28 5.46 5.24
N SER A 972 -68.77 6.70 5.44
CA SER A 972 -69.00 7.62 4.32
C SER A 972 -67.70 7.92 3.55
N LEU A 973 -66.57 8.11 4.23
CA LEU A 973 -65.28 8.32 3.58
C LEU A 973 -64.80 7.10 2.77
N ALA A 974 -65.03 5.87 3.26
CA ALA A 974 -64.69 4.66 2.53
C ALA A 974 -65.53 4.53 1.25
N HIS A 975 -66.85 4.67 1.37
CA HIS A 975 -67.78 4.55 0.25
C HIS A 975 -67.64 5.69 -0.78
N ASP A 976 -67.35 6.92 -0.36
CA ASP A 976 -67.02 8.05 -1.25
C ASP A 976 -65.69 7.85 -2.02
N LEU A 977 -64.86 6.87 -1.63
CA LEU A 977 -63.57 6.53 -2.24
C LEU A 977 -63.55 5.16 -2.94
N GLU A 978 -64.70 4.51 -3.15
CA GLU A 978 -64.82 3.16 -3.72
C GLU A 978 -64.05 2.08 -2.89
N LEU A 979 -63.99 2.25 -1.56
CA LEU A 979 -63.40 1.29 -0.61
C LEU A 979 -64.48 0.54 0.18
N GLU A 980 -64.29 -0.76 0.39
CA GLU A 980 -65.11 -1.58 1.29
C GLU A 980 -64.67 -1.41 2.75
N LEU A 981 -65.62 -1.33 3.70
CA LEU A 981 -65.31 -1.16 5.13
C LEU A 981 -65.37 -2.47 5.92
N VAL A 982 -64.25 -2.84 6.54
CA VAL A 982 -64.16 -3.86 7.61
C VAL A 982 -64.11 -3.15 8.96
N VAL A 983 -64.81 -3.67 9.97
CA VAL A 983 -64.68 -3.19 11.36
C VAL A 983 -64.25 -4.32 12.29
N GLU A 984 -63.15 -4.11 12.99
CA GLU A 984 -62.50 -5.10 13.87
C GLU A 984 -62.92 -4.99 15.33
N GLY A 985 -62.72 -6.08 16.09
CA GLY A 985 -62.96 -6.12 17.54
C GLY A 985 -64.44 -6.21 17.91
N VAL A 986 -65.29 -6.68 17.00
CA VAL A 986 -66.72 -6.92 17.23
C VAL A 986 -66.89 -8.15 18.14
N ASP A 987 -66.70 -7.92 19.45
CA ASP A 987 -66.69 -8.98 20.48
C ASP A 987 -68.06 -9.20 21.14
N ARG A 988 -69.07 -8.35 20.87
CA ARG A 988 -70.39 -8.41 21.52
C ARG A 988 -71.51 -8.23 20.52
N ALA A 989 -72.60 -8.97 20.73
CA ALA A 989 -73.79 -8.90 19.88
C ALA A 989 -74.50 -7.51 19.89
N ILE A 990 -74.23 -6.65 20.88
CA ILE A 990 -74.78 -5.28 20.94
C ILE A 990 -74.09 -4.38 19.91
N ASP A 991 -72.77 -4.50 19.77
CA ASP A 991 -72.00 -3.70 18.82
C ASP A 991 -72.26 -4.14 17.36
N LEU A 992 -72.74 -5.38 17.14
CA LEU A 992 -73.05 -5.95 15.82
C LEU A 992 -74.08 -5.14 15.03
N ASP A 993 -75.29 -4.98 15.58
CA ASP A 993 -76.38 -4.26 14.88
C ASP A 993 -76.12 -2.74 14.87
N GLU A 994 -75.32 -2.20 15.80
CA GLU A 994 -74.85 -0.80 15.73
C GLU A 994 -73.91 -0.60 14.53
N VAL A 995 -72.85 -1.40 14.42
CA VAL A 995 -71.81 -1.25 13.38
C VAL A 995 -72.37 -1.53 11.97
N ALA A 996 -73.22 -2.55 11.81
CA ALA A 996 -73.86 -2.84 10.52
C ALA A 996 -74.76 -1.68 10.04
N ASN A 997 -75.56 -1.07 10.93
CA ASN A 997 -76.40 0.09 10.58
C ASN A 997 -75.61 1.40 10.35
N LEU A 998 -74.32 1.44 10.71
CA LEU A 998 -73.44 2.59 10.48
C LEU A 998 -72.68 2.52 9.14
N GLY A 999 -72.82 1.43 8.38
CA GLY A 999 -72.25 1.28 7.03
C GLY A 999 -70.99 0.42 6.94
N ALA A 1000 -70.79 -0.55 7.85
CA ALA A 1000 -69.77 -1.58 7.67
C ALA A 1000 -70.23 -2.67 6.68
N ASP A 1001 -69.37 -3.01 5.71
CA ASP A 1001 -69.62 -4.07 4.73
C ASP A 1001 -69.24 -5.45 5.30
N TYR A 1002 -68.19 -5.47 6.12
CA TYR A 1002 -67.66 -6.66 6.77
C TYR A 1002 -67.34 -6.42 8.27
N LEU A 1003 -67.39 -7.49 9.05
CA LEU A 1003 -67.21 -7.50 10.49
C LEU A 1003 -66.21 -8.58 10.91
N GLU A 1004 -65.33 -8.24 11.84
CA GLU A 1004 -64.33 -9.15 12.41
C GLU A 1004 -64.24 -8.99 13.94
N GLY A 1005 -64.05 -10.10 14.67
CA GLY A 1005 -63.99 -10.10 16.13
C GLY A 1005 -64.32 -11.46 16.75
N TYR A 1006 -64.08 -11.61 18.07
CA TYR A 1006 -64.20 -12.89 18.76
C TYR A 1006 -65.65 -13.43 18.83
N LEU A 1007 -66.65 -12.60 18.53
CA LEU A 1007 -68.06 -13.00 18.43
C LEU A 1007 -68.30 -14.04 17.33
N PHE A 1008 -67.55 -13.97 16.22
CA PHE A 1008 -67.72 -14.86 15.06
C PHE A 1008 -66.83 -16.11 15.14
N GLY A 1009 -65.69 -15.99 15.82
CA GLY A 1009 -64.80 -17.10 16.14
C GLY A 1009 -63.38 -16.61 16.45
N SER A 1010 -62.73 -17.24 17.42
CA SER A 1010 -61.29 -17.07 17.63
C SER A 1010 -60.49 -17.64 16.44
N PRO A 1011 -59.24 -17.20 16.22
CA PRO A 1011 -58.36 -17.76 15.19
C PRO A 1011 -58.26 -19.28 15.30
N MET A 1012 -58.68 -19.99 14.26
CA MET A 1012 -58.89 -21.44 14.28
C MET A 1012 -58.02 -22.17 13.24
N SER A 1013 -57.81 -23.47 13.42
CA SER A 1013 -57.05 -24.29 12.48
C SER A 1013 -57.82 -24.56 11.18
N ALA A 1014 -57.12 -24.94 10.11
CA ALA A 1014 -57.77 -25.26 8.82
C ALA A 1014 -58.79 -26.41 8.91
N ASP A 1015 -58.59 -27.37 9.82
CA ASP A 1015 -59.57 -28.43 10.10
C ASP A 1015 -60.80 -27.95 10.87
N GLU A 1016 -60.71 -26.82 11.58
CA GLU A 1016 -61.84 -26.16 12.22
C GLU A 1016 -62.61 -25.28 11.23
N VAL A 1017 -61.90 -24.56 10.34
CA VAL A 1017 -62.52 -23.87 9.19
C VAL A 1017 -63.32 -24.85 8.33
N ARG A 1018 -62.74 -26.02 7.98
CA ARG A 1018 -63.46 -27.07 7.23
C ARG A 1018 -64.75 -27.52 7.94
N LYS A 1019 -64.72 -27.65 9.28
CA LYS A 1019 -65.91 -28.00 10.10
C LYS A 1019 -66.92 -26.85 10.19
N LEU A 1020 -66.47 -25.59 10.15
CA LEU A 1020 -67.33 -24.41 10.13
C LEU A 1020 -68.10 -24.32 8.80
N MET A 1021 -67.41 -24.42 7.66
CA MET A 1021 -68.02 -24.33 6.33
C MET A 1021 -68.99 -25.49 6.05
N GLU A 1022 -68.67 -26.71 6.47
CA GLU A 1022 -69.60 -27.86 6.37
C GLU A 1022 -70.81 -27.75 7.32
N LYS A 1023 -70.72 -27.01 8.43
CA LYS A 1023 -71.91 -26.64 9.23
C LYS A 1023 -72.74 -25.56 8.52
N ALA A 1024 -72.11 -24.53 7.97
CA ALA A 1024 -72.79 -23.45 7.24
C ALA A 1024 -73.59 -24.00 6.05
N LYS A 1025 -72.99 -24.89 5.24
CA LYS A 1025 -73.66 -25.63 4.16
C LYS A 1025 -74.94 -26.33 4.62
N LYS A 1026 -74.90 -27.00 5.78
CA LYS A 1026 -76.04 -27.73 6.37
C LYS A 1026 -77.09 -26.83 7.01
N ALA A 1027 -76.74 -25.58 7.36
CA ALA A 1027 -77.68 -24.55 7.78
C ALA A 1027 -78.41 -23.96 6.56
N VAL A 1028 -77.69 -23.55 5.52
CA VAL A 1028 -78.27 -23.00 4.28
C VAL A 1028 -79.18 -24.03 3.60
N ALA A 1029 -78.76 -25.30 3.53
CA ALA A 1029 -79.57 -26.40 2.99
C ALA A 1029 -80.84 -26.74 3.80
N LYS A 1030 -81.09 -26.07 4.94
CA LYS A 1030 -82.31 -26.19 5.75
C LYS A 1030 -83.30 -25.01 5.56
N VAL A 1031 -82.92 -23.96 4.82
CA VAL A 1031 -83.68 -22.70 4.75
C VAL A 1031 -84.43 -22.53 3.41
N ALA A 1032 -83.96 -23.15 2.32
CA ALA A 1032 -84.76 -23.30 1.10
C ALA A 1032 -85.87 -24.37 1.31
N PRO A 1033 -87.10 -24.19 0.77
CA PRO A 1033 -87.41 -23.48 -0.47
C PRO A 1033 -88.50 -22.39 -0.39
N VAL A 1034 -88.56 -21.50 -1.40
CA VAL A 1034 -89.77 -21.08 -2.17
C VAL A 1034 -89.44 -19.94 -3.16
N ALA A 1035 -90.13 -19.92 -4.31
CA ALA A 1035 -90.16 -18.87 -5.36
C ALA A 1035 -88.88 -18.63 -6.20
N ALA A 1036 -89.07 -18.18 -7.45
CA ALA A 1036 -88.01 -17.96 -8.46
C ALA A 1036 -88.52 -17.08 -9.64
N VAL A 1037 -87.59 -16.53 -10.46
CA VAL A 1037 -87.78 -15.92 -11.81
C VAL A 1037 -88.46 -14.52 -11.82
N PRO A 1038 -88.14 -13.56 -12.73
CA PRO A 1038 -87.15 -13.52 -13.85
C PRO A 1038 -86.10 -12.37 -13.80
N ASP A 1039 -85.17 -12.38 -14.77
CA ASP A 1039 -84.13 -11.37 -15.03
C ASP A 1039 -84.62 -10.05 -15.68
N ALA A 1040 -83.82 -8.98 -15.53
CA ALA A 1040 -83.74 -7.83 -16.45
C ALA A 1040 -82.36 -7.12 -16.34
N PRO A 1041 -81.80 -6.53 -17.43
CA PRO A 1041 -80.38 -6.15 -17.48
C PRO A 1041 -80.04 -4.70 -17.04
N LEU A 1042 -78.78 -4.50 -16.65
CA LEU A 1042 -78.17 -3.18 -16.38
C LEU A 1042 -78.09 -2.31 -17.65
N ARG A 1043 -78.40 -1.01 -17.50
CA ARG A 1043 -78.31 0.01 -18.56
C ARG A 1043 -76.93 0.67 -18.60
N VAL A 1044 -76.48 0.99 -19.82
CA VAL A 1044 -75.47 2.02 -20.09
C VAL A 1044 -76.18 3.28 -20.62
N PRO A 1045 -75.76 4.50 -20.20
CA PRO A 1045 -76.10 5.74 -20.90
C PRO A 1045 -74.85 6.60 -21.23
N ASP A 1046 -74.46 6.57 -22.50
CA ASP A 1046 -74.00 7.68 -23.37
C ASP A 1046 -72.94 8.76 -22.96
N ARG A 1047 -72.27 9.28 -24.00
CA ARG A 1047 -71.31 10.41 -24.02
C ARG A 1047 -71.87 11.57 -24.88
N VAL A 1048 -71.07 12.65 -25.02
CA VAL A 1048 -71.09 13.69 -26.10
C VAL A 1048 -72.12 14.83 -25.89
N PRO A 1049 -71.92 16.11 -26.35
CA PRO A 1049 -70.79 16.78 -27.05
C PRO A 1049 -70.19 18.07 -26.40
N GLY A 1050 -69.13 18.62 -27.03
CA GLY A 1050 -68.64 20.02 -26.89
C GLY A 1050 -67.13 20.11 -26.59
N ALA A 1051 -66.16 20.41 -27.48
CA ALA A 1051 -66.06 21.38 -28.59
C ALA A 1051 -66.10 22.86 -28.11
N THR A 1052 -65.14 23.75 -28.43
CA THR A 1052 -64.18 23.87 -29.57
C THR A 1052 -62.75 24.34 -29.16
N ALA A 1053 -61.86 24.62 -30.13
CA ALA A 1053 -60.45 25.03 -29.95
C ALA A 1053 -60.10 26.31 -30.77
N ILE A 1054 -58.79 26.64 -30.96
CA ILE A 1054 -58.13 27.67 -31.84
C ILE A 1054 -57.56 28.90 -31.06
N PRO A 1055 -56.36 29.48 -31.37
CA PRO A 1055 -55.24 29.10 -32.26
C PRO A 1055 -53.80 29.09 -31.62
N VAL A 1056 -52.78 28.96 -32.47
CA VAL A 1056 -51.30 29.02 -32.26
C VAL A 1056 -50.74 30.45 -32.41
N GLY A 1057 -49.56 30.77 -31.85
CA GLY A 1057 -48.80 32.02 -32.09
C GLY A 1057 -47.30 31.95 -31.72
N GLU A 1058 -46.42 32.35 -32.65
CA GLU A 1058 -44.97 32.08 -32.75
C GLU A 1058 -43.97 32.87 -31.86
N ALA A 1059 -42.70 32.42 -31.86
CA ALA A 1059 -41.45 33.22 -31.86
C ALA A 1059 -40.99 33.96 -30.55
N THR A 1060 -39.69 34.21 -30.26
CA THR A 1060 -38.40 33.82 -30.89
C THR A 1060 -37.22 33.88 -29.89
N ALA A 1061 -36.16 33.09 -30.16
CA ALA A 1061 -34.71 33.31 -29.95
C ALA A 1061 -34.12 34.10 -28.73
N GLY A 1062 -33.08 33.50 -28.11
CA GLY A 1062 -31.85 34.24 -27.74
C GLY A 1062 -31.43 34.28 -26.25
N PRO A 1063 -30.33 33.62 -25.84
CA PRO A 1063 -29.62 33.85 -24.57
C PRO A 1063 -28.50 34.92 -24.74
N PRO A 1064 -27.95 35.53 -23.66
CA PRO A 1064 -26.81 34.91 -22.98
C PRO A 1064 -26.65 35.15 -21.45
N ALA A 1065 -25.86 34.27 -20.84
CA ALA A 1065 -24.95 34.44 -19.69
C ALA A 1065 -25.20 35.51 -18.61
N ALA A 1066 -25.43 35.01 -17.39
CA ALA A 1066 -24.73 35.43 -16.16
C ALA A 1066 -24.47 34.17 -15.30
#